data_AF-A0A9N9HY29-F1
#
_entry.id   AF-A0A9N9HY29-F1
#
_cell.length_a   1.000
_cell.length_b   1.000
_cell.length_c   1.000
_cell.angle_alpha   90.00
_cell.angle_beta   90.00
_cell.angle_gamma   90.00
#
_symmetry.space_group_name_H-M   'P 1'
#
loop_
_entity.id
_entity.type
_entity.pdbx_description
1 polymer ?
#
loop_
_entity_poly.entity_id
_entity_poly.type
_entity_poly.pdbx_seq_one_letter_code
_entity_poly.pdbx_strand_id
1 'polypeptide(L)'
;MATFTLHQIVLRFTDPATFGIASVQLELLLATILFLSREGFRCALLRGGDDTSNVDELASPSAEKVVFANSRRGSLQKITNISWIPIPIGMLTTFLACAFYIFYATEETLAAPYYVTSVVLYGLSALGELMIEPLYIAAMNKLLFKLRVGCEGAGVIVRCVITLALTLLGAPKNGEKGENAYGILAFSVAQFVYTLILMTGYIGYFLSRWDMSLLIPRKLQDERKNQFWFDAQLFGLAKTFTKQSLLKHVLTEGDKMLITWLSNTSDQGIYAFVVNYGSLIVRILYQPLEETGRTLFSKLLTDVEKRDEDFEDARNTALVTSLKILTSLIKFHILLGLLFIGLATNYTGTLIDLMVGSVWSQSPAPLVLSVYCAYIPIMGVNGITEAFVAAVATEKTLSTLNYWLIAFSAGFIGAGVVFMKMLSGGAVGLVAASAFNLSTRITWSWRFIRTYFLKNRDGSKANIDELRRMLSISNIIPKPLVWIAFTLSWIATFWSNQYIGWATLDAKIKHISVGCFCGIISVGITYWQEKNFIREAVSLVFATNPKMHKNYGASDVEASKVGEENEKASNFSAIINIICVVAGSGILVIPYAIQLGGWISVIFLILSAIMTVYANNKLIEALYLNKYPEDIPAHVALKRNPKGRRNSLLELAYDAYGNIGYYTVGIFSNTFCI
;
A
#
# COMPACT_ATOMS: atom_id res chain seq x y z
N MET A 1 5.08 2.70 15.13
CA MET A 1 5.59 3.90 15.83
C MET A 1 6.98 3.68 16.39
N ALA A 2 7.15 2.90 17.47
CA ALA A 2 8.47 2.66 18.06
C ALA A 2 9.50 2.08 17.07
N THR A 3 9.11 1.06 16.31
CA THR A 3 9.95 0.41 15.28
C THR A 3 10.45 1.39 14.22
N PHE A 4 9.63 2.38 13.83
CA PHE A 4 9.99 3.42 12.89
C PHE A 4 10.97 4.43 13.48
N THR A 5 10.70 4.96 14.67
CA THR A 5 11.61 5.91 15.33
C THR A 5 12.99 5.28 15.53
N LEU A 6 13.02 4.01 15.93
CA LEU A 6 14.25 3.23 16.04
C LEU A 6 14.94 3.10 14.67
N HIS A 7 14.20 2.78 13.60
CA HIS A 7 14.75 2.66 12.25
C HIS A 7 15.32 4.00 11.71
N GLN A 8 14.66 5.13 11.99
CA GLN A 8 15.18 6.46 11.62
C GLN A 8 16.49 6.77 12.34
N ILE A 9 16.58 6.43 13.63
CA ILE A 9 17.81 6.62 14.40
C ILE A 9 18.91 5.71 13.84
N VAL A 10 18.60 4.45 13.51
CA VAL A 10 19.56 3.52 12.87
C VAL A 10 20.13 4.11 11.58
N LEU A 11 19.28 4.68 10.71
CA LEU A 11 19.72 5.28 9.45
C LEU A 11 20.66 6.47 9.65
N ARG A 12 20.53 7.23 10.74
CA ARG A 12 21.45 8.32 11.07
C ARG A 12 22.87 7.85 11.38
N PHE A 13 23.02 6.59 11.80
CA PHE A 13 24.31 5.96 12.15
C PHE A 13 24.72 4.86 11.18
N THR A 14 24.04 4.74 10.04
CA THR A 14 24.31 3.73 9.01
C THR A 14 24.54 4.43 7.68
N ASP A 15 25.64 4.09 7.02
CA ASP A 15 25.97 4.59 5.68
C ASP A 15 25.17 3.85 4.58
N PRO A 16 25.10 4.41 3.35
CA PRO A 16 24.36 3.79 2.27
C PRO A 16 24.84 2.39 1.87
N ALA A 17 26.16 2.12 1.89
CA ALA A 17 26.68 0.82 1.46
C ALA A 17 26.27 -0.30 2.44
N THR A 18 26.43 -0.05 3.75
CA THR A 18 25.95 -0.94 4.81
C THR A 18 24.44 -1.18 4.69
N PHE A 19 23.67 -0.11 4.49
CA PHE A 19 22.21 -0.21 4.37
C PHE A 19 21.78 -1.00 3.12
N GLY A 20 22.51 -0.86 2.00
CA GLY A 20 22.28 -1.60 0.77
C GLY A 20 22.52 -3.10 0.93
N ILE A 21 23.63 -3.48 1.57
CA ILE A 21 23.91 -4.89 1.87
C ILE A 21 22.81 -5.48 2.77
N ALA A 22 22.46 -4.80 3.86
CA ALA A 22 21.49 -5.30 4.82
C ALA A 22 20.07 -5.38 4.25
N SER A 23 19.58 -4.31 3.62
CA SER A 23 18.16 -4.15 3.25
C SER A 23 17.84 -4.65 1.84
N VAL A 24 18.84 -4.83 0.97
CA VAL A 24 18.64 -5.34 -0.38
C VAL A 24 19.17 -6.77 -0.47
N GLN A 25 20.47 -6.99 -0.25
CA GLN A 25 21.09 -8.29 -0.50
C GLN A 25 20.66 -9.35 0.53
N LEU A 26 20.83 -9.08 1.83
CA LEU A 26 20.55 -10.07 2.88
C LEU A 26 19.04 -10.34 3.02
N GLU A 27 18.19 -9.32 2.85
CA GLU A 27 16.74 -9.52 2.79
C GLU A 27 16.31 -10.29 1.54
N LEU A 28 16.92 -10.05 0.37
CA LEU A 28 16.64 -10.84 -0.84
C LEU A 28 17.08 -12.29 -0.68
N LEU A 29 18.22 -12.54 -0.03
CA LEU A 29 18.68 -13.89 0.33
C LEU A 29 17.64 -14.60 1.19
N LEU A 30 17.20 -13.99 2.29
CA LEU A 30 16.19 -14.54 3.19
C LEU A 30 14.88 -14.82 2.47
N ALA A 31 14.37 -13.82 1.73
CA ALA A 31 13.13 -13.94 0.98
C ALA A 31 13.23 -15.08 -0.04
N THR A 32 14.32 -15.15 -0.81
CA THR A 32 14.52 -16.19 -1.83
C THR A 32 14.54 -17.59 -1.22
N ILE A 33 15.24 -17.79 -0.09
CA ILE A 33 15.28 -19.09 0.60
C ILE A 33 13.86 -19.50 1.02
N LEU A 34 13.13 -18.61 1.70
CA LEU A 34 11.82 -18.91 2.27
C LEU A 34 10.74 -19.06 1.18
N PHE A 35 10.73 -18.19 0.17
CA PHE A 35 9.77 -18.27 -0.93
C PHE A 35 9.93 -19.56 -1.74
N LEU A 36 11.17 -19.92 -2.08
CA LEU A 36 11.46 -21.12 -2.87
C LEU A 36 11.14 -22.42 -2.11
N SER A 37 11.34 -22.42 -0.80
CA SER A 37 11.21 -23.63 0.02
C SER A 37 9.81 -23.87 0.59
N ARG A 38 9.12 -22.83 1.09
CA ARG A 38 7.87 -23.01 1.85
C ARG A 38 6.60 -22.39 1.27
N GLU A 39 6.68 -21.33 0.47
CA GLU A 39 5.48 -20.52 0.18
C GLU A 39 4.38 -21.30 -0.56
N GLY A 40 4.75 -22.08 -1.58
CA GLY A 40 3.77 -22.90 -2.31
C GLY A 40 3.11 -23.98 -1.43
N PHE A 41 3.88 -24.59 -0.53
CA PHE A 41 3.37 -25.55 0.44
C PHE A 41 2.43 -24.88 1.44
N ARG A 42 2.83 -23.74 2.02
CA ARG A 42 2.01 -22.96 2.95
C ARG A 42 0.66 -22.59 2.33
N CYS A 43 0.64 -22.09 1.10
CA CYS A 43 -0.60 -21.76 0.38
C CYS A 43 -1.53 -22.98 0.22
N ALA A 44 -0.99 -24.16 -0.11
CA ALA A 44 -1.80 -25.37 -0.23
C ALA A 44 -2.35 -25.83 1.12
N LEU A 45 -1.51 -25.79 2.16
CA LEU A 45 -1.82 -26.32 3.48
C LEU A 45 -2.78 -25.46 4.29
N LEU A 46 -2.85 -24.16 4.00
CA LEU A 46 -3.84 -23.25 4.59
C LEU A 46 -5.19 -23.32 3.87
N ARG A 47 -5.21 -23.67 2.57
CA ARG A 47 -6.46 -23.83 1.80
C ARG A 47 -7.11 -25.20 1.99
N GLY A 48 -6.31 -26.26 2.18
CA GLY A 48 -6.81 -27.61 2.44
C GLY A 48 -7.44 -27.81 3.83
N GLY A 49 -7.47 -26.77 4.67
CA GLY A 49 -8.07 -26.81 6.01
C GLY A 49 -9.60 -26.57 6.04
N ASP A 50 -10.22 -26.10 4.96
CA ASP A 50 -11.66 -25.77 4.96
C ASP A 50 -12.58 -27.01 4.97
N ASP A 51 -12.11 -28.15 4.46
CA ASP A 51 -12.84 -29.43 4.50
C ASP A 51 -12.93 -30.04 5.93
N THR A 52 -12.33 -29.38 6.93
CA THR A 52 -12.25 -29.88 8.32
C THR A 52 -13.44 -29.47 9.20
N SER A 53 -14.44 -28.78 8.64
CA SER A 53 -15.50 -28.09 9.40
C SER A 53 -16.79 -28.91 9.65
N ASN A 54 -16.99 -30.06 8.99
CA ASN A 54 -18.25 -30.84 9.09
C ASN A 54 -18.06 -32.32 9.51
N VAL A 55 -17.36 -32.61 10.61
CA VAL A 55 -17.33 -33.98 11.17
C VAL A 55 -17.35 -33.94 12.70
N ASP A 56 -18.35 -34.61 13.27
CA ASP A 56 -18.81 -34.55 14.66
C ASP A 56 -17.74 -34.71 15.75
N GLU A 57 -17.94 -33.95 16.84
CA GLU A 57 -17.20 -34.02 18.10
C GLU A 57 -17.59 -35.25 18.92
N LEU A 58 -17.08 -36.45 18.61
CA LEU A 58 -17.11 -37.53 19.62
C LEU A 58 -16.06 -38.62 19.33
N ALA A 59 -14.81 -38.40 19.72
CA ALA A 59 -13.88 -39.52 19.95
C ALA A 59 -12.74 -39.12 20.90
N SER A 60 -12.75 -39.77 22.06
CA SER A 60 -11.76 -39.70 23.14
C SER A 60 -10.33 -40.06 22.71
N PRO A 61 -9.30 -39.68 23.47
CA PRO A 61 -7.91 -39.89 23.12
C PRO A 61 -7.47 -41.32 23.44
N SER A 62 -7.72 -42.27 22.54
CA SER A 62 -7.04 -43.57 22.56
C SER A 62 -5.90 -43.57 21.54
N ALA A 63 -4.78 -44.13 21.98
CA ALA A 63 -3.56 -44.31 21.21
C ALA A 63 -3.73 -45.44 20.19
N GLU A 64 -4.48 -45.23 19.11
CA GLU A 64 -4.45 -46.15 17.98
C GLU A 64 -3.12 -46.01 17.23
N LYS A 65 -2.44 -47.15 17.01
CA LYS A 65 -1.19 -47.24 16.22
C LYS A 65 -1.39 -46.85 14.74
N VAL A 66 -2.64 -46.77 14.29
CA VAL A 66 -3.03 -46.50 12.91
C VAL A 66 -3.90 -45.25 12.88
N VAL A 67 -3.53 -44.27 12.05
CA VAL A 67 -4.33 -43.06 11.84
C VAL A 67 -5.09 -43.22 10.52
N PHE A 68 -6.42 -43.30 10.57
CA PHE A 68 -7.26 -43.40 9.39
C PHE A 68 -7.35 -42.06 8.65
N ALA A 69 -7.18 -42.11 7.32
CA ALA A 69 -7.12 -40.93 6.45
C ALA A 69 -8.40 -40.07 6.44
N ASN A 70 -9.56 -40.69 6.66
CA ASN A 70 -10.88 -40.04 6.63
C ASN A 70 -11.30 -39.48 8.01
N SER A 71 -10.45 -39.59 9.04
CA SER A 71 -10.73 -39.06 10.38
C SER A 71 -10.24 -37.61 10.54
N ARG A 72 -10.79 -36.86 11.51
CA ARG A 72 -10.30 -35.51 11.86
C ARG A 72 -8.81 -35.48 12.19
N ARG A 73 -8.31 -36.51 12.88
CA ARG A 73 -6.87 -36.72 13.14
C ARG A 73 -6.10 -37.02 11.85
N GLY A 74 -6.69 -37.79 10.95
CA GLY A 74 -6.17 -38.04 9.60
C GLY A 74 -5.97 -36.76 8.80
N SER A 75 -6.98 -35.87 8.75
CA SER A 75 -6.89 -34.59 8.05
C SER A 75 -5.78 -33.70 8.60
N LEU A 76 -5.67 -33.59 9.93
CA LEU A 76 -4.57 -32.86 10.58
C LEU A 76 -3.20 -33.49 10.27
N GLN A 77 -3.13 -34.82 10.22
CA GLN A 77 -1.89 -35.55 9.92
C GLN A 77 -1.49 -35.41 8.44
N LYS A 78 -2.45 -35.34 7.50
CA LYS A 78 -2.18 -35.05 6.08
C LYS A 78 -1.49 -33.70 5.92
N ILE A 79 -2.00 -32.67 6.60
CA ILE A 79 -1.42 -31.32 6.63
C ILE A 79 -0.03 -31.36 7.27
N THR A 80 0.07 -32.01 8.43
CA THR A 80 1.33 -32.13 9.19
C THR A 80 2.41 -32.79 8.34
N ASN A 81 2.15 -33.95 7.75
CA ASN A 81 3.15 -34.68 6.96
C ASN A 81 3.75 -33.82 5.83
N ILE A 82 2.90 -33.08 5.10
CA ILE A 82 3.35 -32.22 4.00
C ILE A 82 4.07 -30.96 4.52
N SER A 83 3.70 -30.43 5.70
CA SER A 83 4.34 -29.26 6.31
C SER A 83 5.83 -29.48 6.68
N TRP A 84 6.29 -30.73 6.75
CA TRP A 84 7.70 -31.06 6.99
C TRP A 84 8.55 -31.09 5.70
N ILE A 85 7.95 -31.11 4.51
CA ILE A 85 8.68 -31.13 3.22
C ILE A 85 9.49 -29.85 2.95
N PRO A 86 9.01 -28.63 3.29
CA PRO A 86 9.78 -27.41 3.14
C PRO A 86 11.14 -27.40 3.85
N ILE A 87 11.28 -28.16 4.94
CA ILE A 87 12.49 -28.18 5.77
C ILE A 87 13.71 -28.71 5.00
N PRO A 88 13.72 -29.95 4.46
CA PRO A 88 14.86 -30.47 3.68
C PRO A 88 15.11 -29.69 2.39
N ILE A 89 14.05 -29.23 1.72
CA ILE A 89 14.19 -28.34 0.54
C ILE A 89 14.90 -27.05 0.96
N GLY A 90 14.45 -26.47 2.06
CA GLY A 90 14.99 -25.25 2.66
C GLY A 90 16.43 -25.37 3.14
N MET A 91 16.83 -26.53 3.67
CA MET A 91 18.24 -26.80 4.00
C MET A 91 19.13 -26.76 2.76
N LEU A 92 18.71 -27.43 1.68
CA LEU A 92 19.44 -27.40 0.42
C LEU A 92 19.48 -26.00 -0.18
N THR A 93 18.34 -25.30 -0.24
CA THR A 93 18.29 -23.95 -0.82
C THR A 93 19.06 -22.94 0.01
N THR A 94 19.06 -23.04 1.35
CA THR A 94 19.87 -22.19 2.23
C THR A 94 21.35 -22.39 1.94
N PHE A 95 21.81 -23.64 1.87
CA PHE A 95 23.21 -23.95 1.58
C PHE A 95 23.64 -23.38 0.23
N LEU A 96 22.87 -23.65 -0.83
CA LEU A 96 23.16 -23.16 -2.18
C LEU A 96 23.11 -21.64 -2.27
N ALA A 97 22.12 -20.99 -1.65
CA ALA A 97 21.97 -19.55 -1.69
C ALA A 97 23.06 -18.83 -0.88
N CYS A 98 23.40 -19.31 0.32
CA CYS A 98 24.50 -18.73 1.10
C CYS A 98 25.84 -18.92 0.39
N ALA A 99 26.10 -20.10 -0.18
CA ALA A 99 27.29 -20.34 -0.99
C ALA A 99 27.35 -19.38 -2.18
N PHE A 100 26.24 -19.23 -2.92
CA PHE A 100 26.16 -18.30 -4.05
C PHE A 100 26.49 -16.86 -3.65
N TYR A 101 25.91 -16.35 -2.56
CA TYR A 101 26.18 -14.98 -2.10
C TYR A 101 27.63 -14.78 -1.65
N ILE A 102 28.28 -15.79 -1.06
CA ILE A 102 29.69 -15.69 -0.67
C ILE A 102 30.61 -15.78 -1.89
N PHE A 103 30.35 -16.70 -2.83
CA PHE A 103 31.20 -16.92 -4.00
C PHE A 103 31.11 -15.81 -5.06
N TYR A 104 29.94 -15.18 -5.21
CA TYR A 104 29.72 -14.13 -6.20
C TYR A 104 29.72 -12.71 -5.59
N ALA A 105 30.07 -12.56 -4.31
CA ALA A 105 30.25 -11.24 -3.71
C ALA A 105 31.43 -10.49 -4.36
N THR A 106 31.26 -9.18 -4.57
CA THR A 106 32.34 -8.32 -5.05
C THR A 106 33.43 -8.17 -3.99
N GLU A 107 34.66 -7.85 -4.41
CA GLU A 107 35.77 -7.61 -3.46
C GLU A 107 35.44 -6.52 -2.43
N GLU A 108 34.73 -5.47 -2.86
CA GLU A 108 34.21 -4.40 -2.00
C GLU A 108 33.23 -4.93 -0.93
N THR A 109 32.34 -5.85 -1.31
CA THR A 109 31.37 -6.45 -0.38
C THR A 109 32.04 -7.41 0.58
N LEU A 110 33.03 -8.18 0.12
CA LEU A 110 33.81 -9.10 0.96
C LEU A 110 34.73 -8.36 1.94
N ALA A 111 35.22 -7.17 1.56
CA ALA A 111 36.00 -6.31 2.45
C ALA A 111 35.16 -5.70 3.58
N ALA A 112 33.83 -5.66 3.43
CA ALA A 112 32.94 -5.11 4.45
C ALA A 112 32.98 -5.94 5.74
N PRO A 113 33.10 -5.30 6.93
CA PRO A 113 33.20 -6.00 8.20
C PRO A 113 32.04 -6.97 8.45
N TYR A 114 32.38 -8.21 8.85
CA TYR A 114 31.44 -9.27 9.21
C TYR A 114 30.43 -9.66 8.11
N TYR A 115 30.71 -9.40 6.83
CA TYR A 115 29.80 -9.78 5.73
C TYR A 115 29.49 -11.28 5.70
N VAL A 116 30.52 -12.14 5.70
CA VAL A 116 30.34 -13.61 5.65
C VAL A 116 29.55 -14.10 6.87
N THR A 117 29.88 -13.61 8.06
CA THR A 117 29.13 -13.91 9.30
C THR A 117 27.66 -13.51 9.18
N SER A 118 27.39 -12.36 8.56
CA SER A 118 26.05 -11.84 8.32
C SER A 118 25.24 -12.74 7.38
N VAL A 119 25.84 -13.18 6.27
CA VAL A 119 25.23 -14.15 5.34
C VAL A 119 24.86 -15.45 6.07
N VAL A 120 25.78 -15.99 6.89
CA VAL A 120 25.53 -17.21 7.66
C VAL A 120 24.40 -17.01 8.68
N LEU A 121 24.37 -15.90 9.41
CA LEU A 121 23.30 -15.60 10.37
C LEU A 121 21.94 -15.48 9.69
N TYR A 122 21.85 -14.85 8.52
CA TYR A 122 20.63 -14.80 7.72
C TYR A 122 20.21 -16.19 7.22
N GLY A 123 21.16 -17.03 6.80
CA GLY A 123 20.90 -18.43 6.46
C GLY A 123 20.37 -19.24 7.65
N LEU A 124 20.98 -19.12 8.83
CA LEU A 124 20.51 -19.75 10.06
C LEU A 124 19.11 -19.24 10.46
N SER A 125 18.84 -17.96 10.27
CA SER A 125 17.52 -17.36 10.49
C SER A 125 16.47 -17.97 9.56
N ALA A 126 16.81 -18.19 8.29
CA ALA A 126 15.93 -18.84 7.32
C ALA A 126 15.63 -20.29 7.75
N LEU A 127 16.64 -21.05 8.17
CA LEU A 127 16.46 -22.42 8.67
C LEU A 127 15.59 -22.46 9.93
N GLY A 128 15.81 -21.55 10.87
CA GLY A 128 14.99 -21.46 12.08
C GLY A 128 13.52 -21.17 11.74
N GLU A 129 13.25 -20.26 10.81
CA GLU A 129 11.89 -19.99 10.33
C GLU A 129 11.25 -21.20 9.65
N LEU A 130 12.03 -22.01 8.93
CA LEU A 130 11.55 -23.25 8.31
C LEU A 130 11.24 -24.34 9.34
N MET A 131 12.01 -24.44 10.42
CA MET A 131 11.71 -25.38 11.51
C MET A 131 10.38 -25.07 12.21
N ILE A 132 10.01 -23.79 12.30
CA ILE A 132 8.75 -23.34 12.91
C ILE A 132 7.56 -23.59 11.99
N GLU A 133 7.78 -23.82 10.70
CA GLU A 133 6.74 -23.88 9.67
C GLU A 133 5.59 -24.84 10.00
N PRO A 134 5.83 -26.10 10.46
CA PRO A 134 4.76 -27.00 10.86
C PRO A 134 3.89 -26.44 12.00
N LEU A 135 4.51 -25.79 12.98
CA LEU A 135 3.84 -25.17 14.12
C LEU A 135 3.01 -23.95 13.67
N TYR A 136 3.57 -23.14 12.77
CA TYR A 136 2.90 -21.99 12.20
C TYR A 136 1.63 -22.41 11.43
N ILE A 137 1.75 -23.41 10.55
CA ILE A 137 0.62 -23.92 9.76
C ILE A 137 -0.46 -24.52 10.68
N ALA A 138 -0.06 -25.29 11.69
CA ALA A 138 -0.98 -25.83 12.69
C ALA A 138 -1.72 -24.72 13.46
N ALA A 139 -1.03 -23.63 13.81
CA ALA A 139 -1.63 -22.48 14.50
C ALA A 139 -2.62 -21.73 13.59
N MET A 140 -2.29 -21.54 12.31
CA MET A 140 -3.14 -20.82 11.36
C MET A 140 -4.39 -21.59 10.96
N ASN A 141 -4.29 -22.90 10.74
CA ASN A 141 -5.46 -23.75 10.50
C ASN A 141 -6.41 -23.82 11.71
N LYS A 142 -5.93 -23.44 12.90
CA LYS A 142 -6.74 -23.32 14.13
C LYS A 142 -7.16 -21.88 14.44
N LEU A 143 -6.91 -20.94 13.54
CA LEU A 143 -7.26 -19.53 13.70
C LEU A 143 -6.63 -18.89 14.96
N LEU A 144 -5.47 -19.38 15.40
CA LEU A 144 -4.72 -18.84 16.54
C LEU A 144 -3.98 -17.54 16.17
N PHE A 145 -4.70 -16.57 15.60
CA PHE A 145 -4.16 -15.30 15.13
C PHE A 145 -3.49 -14.50 16.26
N LYS A 146 -3.98 -14.63 17.50
CA LYS A 146 -3.38 -13.97 18.67
C LYS A 146 -1.94 -14.42 18.94
N LEU A 147 -1.65 -15.72 18.77
CA LEU A 147 -0.29 -16.25 18.94
C LEU A 147 0.65 -15.64 17.90
N ARG A 148 0.21 -15.63 16.64
CA ARG A 148 0.96 -15.03 15.53
C ARG A 148 1.27 -13.56 15.78
N VAL A 149 0.24 -12.76 16.06
CA VAL A 149 0.39 -11.31 16.29
C VAL A 149 1.30 -11.06 17.50
N GLY A 150 1.19 -11.85 18.56
CA GLY A 150 2.05 -11.75 19.73
C GLY A 150 3.52 -12.03 19.42
N CYS A 151 3.82 -13.16 18.77
CA CYS A 151 5.20 -13.57 18.46
C CYS A 151 5.85 -12.67 17.40
N GLU A 152 5.17 -12.42 16.28
CA GLU A 152 5.69 -11.55 15.21
C GLU A 152 5.85 -10.11 15.71
N GLY A 153 4.86 -9.58 16.44
CA GLY A 153 4.90 -8.23 17.01
C GLY A 153 6.04 -8.03 18.01
N ALA A 154 6.21 -8.97 18.96
CA ALA A 154 7.33 -8.93 19.91
C ALA A 154 8.67 -9.07 19.19
N GLY A 155 8.77 -9.98 18.21
CA GLY A 155 9.96 -10.18 17.41
C GLY A 155 10.40 -8.91 16.69
N VAL A 156 9.49 -8.21 16.01
CA VAL A 156 9.82 -7.00 15.25
C VAL A 156 10.32 -5.88 16.18
N ILE A 157 9.69 -5.70 17.35
CA ILE A 157 10.13 -4.69 18.33
C ILE A 157 11.55 -4.99 18.81
N VAL A 158 11.83 -6.23 19.20
CA VAL A 158 13.15 -6.63 19.69
C VAL A 158 14.19 -6.54 18.57
N ARG A 159 13.86 -6.94 17.33
CA ARG A 159 14.72 -6.76 16.15
C ARG A 159 15.16 -5.29 16.03
N CYS A 160 14.21 -4.35 16.06
CA CYS A 160 14.53 -2.93 15.97
C CYS A 160 15.41 -2.43 17.12
N VAL A 161 15.15 -2.86 18.35
CA VAL A 161 15.94 -2.44 19.53
C VAL A 161 17.38 -2.98 19.42
N ILE A 162 17.56 -4.23 19.02
CA ILE A 162 18.88 -4.85 18.87
C ILE A 162 19.65 -4.21 17.73
N THR A 163 19.00 -3.96 16.58
CA THR A 163 19.64 -3.24 15.47
C THR A 163 20.13 -1.89 15.97
N LEU A 164 19.29 -1.11 16.65
CA LEU A 164 19.72 0.19 17.18
C LEU A 164 20.87 0.06 18.19
N ALA A 165 20.75 -0.83 19.17
CA ALA A 165 21.76 -0.99 20.21
C ALA A 165 23.13 -1.33 19.61
N LEU A 166 23.19 -2.29 18.68
CA LEU A 166 24.44 -2.70 18.04
C LEU A 166 24.98 -1.63 17.08
N THR A 167 24.11 -0.96 16.32
CA THR A 167 24.52 0.17 15.46
C THR A 167 25.09 1.32 16.29
N LEU A 168 24.53 1.62 17.46
CA LEU A 168 25.05 2.64 18.38
C LEU A 168 26.36 2.22 19.04
N LEU A 169 26.52 0.95 19.40
CA LEU A 169 27.76 0.43 19.98
C LEU A 169 28.93 0.46 18.97
N GLY A 170 28.63 0.27 17.69
CA GLY A 170 29.59 0.39 16.59
C GLY A 170 29.79 1.79 16.04
N ALA A 171 29.06 2.78 16.55
CA ALA A 171 29.26 4.16 16.14
C ALA A 171 30.63 4.67 16.64
N PRO A 172 31.42 5.33 15.78
CA PRO A 172 32.75 5.81 16.16
C PRO A 172 32.66 6.82 17.32
N LYS A 173 33.36 6.53 18.42
CA LYS A 173 33.29 7.31 19.68
C LYS A 173 33.86 8.74 19.59
N ASN A 174 34.56 9.08 18.50
CA ASN A 174 35.30 10.35 18.38
C ASN A 174 34.76 11.31 17.29
N GLY A 175 33.57 11.10 16.74
CA GLY A 175 33.01 12.03 15.73
C GLY A 175 33.73 12.05 14.38
N GLU A 176 34.74 11.21 14.19
CA GLU A 176 35.28 10.92 12.86
C GLU A 176 34.24 10.11 12.07
N LYS A 177 34.01 10.50 10.82
CA LYS A 177 33.15 9.79 9.85
C LYS A 177 33.79 8.45 9.47
N GLY A 178 33.88 7.51 10.41
CA GLY A 178 34.33 6.15 10.20
C GLY A 178 33.18 5.21 9.87
N GLU A 179 33.48 4.15 9.11
CA GLU A 179 32.54 3.07 8.80
C GLU A 179 32.05 2.40 10.09
N ASN A 180 30.76 2.15 10.19
CA ASN A 180 30.19 1.44 11.34
C ASN A 180 30.53 -0.05 11.22
N ALA A 181 31.61 -0.47 11.86
CA ALA A 181 32.12 -1.84 11.77
C ALA A 181 31.09 -2.90 12.19
N TYR A 182 30.08 -2.55 13.00
CA TYR A 182 29.01 -3.47 13.39
C TYR A 182 27.70 -3.26 12.62
N GLY A 183 27.66 -2.37 11.62
CA GLY A 183 26.45 -2.02 10.89
C GLY A 183 25.76 -3.22 10.27
N ILE A 184 26.46 -3.99 9.42
CA ILE A 184 25.90 -5.18 8.75
C ILE A 184 25.56 -6.28 9.78
N LEU A 185 26.44 -6.47 10.78
CA LEU A 185 26.25 -7.45 11.84
C LEU A 185 24.99 -7.14 12.68
N ALA A 186 24.71 -5.86 12.94
CA ALA A 186 23.55 -5.42 13.73
C ALA A 186 22.22 -5.88 13.11
N PHE A 187 22.07 -5.75 11.79
CA PHE A 187 20.88 -6.24 11.08
C PHE A 187 20.76 -7.76 11.14
N SER A 188 21.88 -8.46 10.98
CA SER A 188 21.93 -9.93 10.95
C SER A 188 21.66 -10.57 12.31
N VAL A 189 22.27 -10.05 13.38
CA VAL A 189 22.00 -10.50 14.76
C VAL A 189 20.56 -10.21 15.13
N ALA A 190 20.04 -9.04 14.76
CA ALA A 190 18.65 -8.69 15.02
C ALA A 190 17.67 -9.62 14.30
N GLN A 191 17.93 -9.98 13.04
CA GLN A 191 17.12 -10.95 12.29
C GLN A 191 17.20 -12.36 12.91
N PHE A 192 18.38 -12.78 13.37
CA PHE A 192 18.53 -14.06 14.04
C PHE A 192 17.75 -14.12 15.35
N VAL A 193 17.82 -13.06 16.16
CA VAL A 193 17.04 -12.97 17.41
C VAL A 193 15.54 -12.92 17.13
N TYR A 194 15.10 -12.23 16.08
CA TYR A 194 13.71 -12.29 15.62
C TYR A 194 13.25 -13.73 15.41
N THR A 195 14.03 -14.54 14.70
CA THR A 195 13.71 -15.96 14.48
C THR A 195 13.70 -16.75 15.80
N LEU A 196 14.62 -16.49 16.73
CA LEU A 196 14.62 -17.15 18.04
C LEU A 196 13.37 -16.83 18.87
N ILE A 197 12.87 -15.60 18.81
CA ILE A 197 11.62 -15.20 19.47
C ILE A 197 10.43 -15.95 18.86
N LEU A 198 10.38 -16.09 17.54
CA LEU A 198 9.37 -16.92 16.90
C LEU A 198 9.48 -18.38 17.37
N MET A 199 10.69 -18.96 17.40
CA MET A 199 10.90 -20.35 17.80
C MET A 199 10.41 -20.59 19.23
N THR A 200 10.87 -19.76 20.17
CA THR A 200 10.50 -19.87 21.58
C THR A 200 9.00 -19.65 21.79
N GLY A 201 8.39 -18.69 21.09
CA GLY A 201 6.97 -18.40 21.19
C GLY A 201 6.08 -19.54 20.69
N TYR A 202 6.34 -20.06 19.49
CA TYR A 202 5.56 -21.18 18.93
C TYR A 202 5.81 -22.48 19.67
N ILE A 203 7.07 -22.86 19.91
CA ILE A 203 7.42 -24.10 20.61
C ILE A 203 6.87 -24.05 22.04
N GLY A 204 7.04 -22.94 22.76
CA GLY A 204 6.53 -22.78 24.12
C GLY A 204 5.02 -22.88 24.22
N TYR A 205 4.29 -22.30 23.26
CA TYR A 205 2.83 -22.41 23.21
C TYR A 205 2.36 -23.86 23.00
N PHE A 206 2.95 -24.56 22.01
CA PHE A 206 2.55 -25.93 21.68
C PHE A 206 2.99 -26.95 22.73
N LEU A 207 4.14 -26.77 23.38
CA LEU A 207 4.56 -27.62 24.51
C LEU A 207 3.64 -27.48 25.72
N SER A 208 3.18 -26.27 26.03
CA SER A 208 2.38 -26.01 27.23
C SER A 208 0.92 -26.43 27.10
N ARG A 209 0.35 -26.40 25.90
CA ARG A 209 -1.10 -26.49 25.69
C ARG A 209 -1.54 -27.60 24.74
N TRP A 210 -0.61 -28.32 24.10
CA TRP A 210 -0.96 -29.21 23.00
C TRP A 210 -0.20 -30.53 22.99
N ASP A 211 -0.85 -31.55 22.41
CA ASP A 211 -0.26 -32.87 22.25
C ASP A 211 0.73 -32.84 21.07
N MET A 212 2.02 -32.72 21.38
CA MET A 212 3.12 -32.69 20.41
C MET A 212 3.14 -33.94 19.52
N SER A 213 2.49 -35.02 19.95
CA SER A 213 2.42 -36.27 19.22
C SER A 213 1.67 -36.17 17.88
N LEU A 214 0.83 -35.14 17.70
CA LEU A 214 0.10 -34.83 16.46
C LEU A 214 0.92 -34.02 15.44
N LEU A 215 2.04 -33.42 15.86
CA LEU A 215 2.93 -32.63 15.00
C LEU A 215 4.04 -33.48 14.37
N ILE A 216 4.17 -34.74 14.81
CA ILE A 216 5.13 -35.71 14.27
C ILE A 216 4.53 -36.37 13.03
N PRO A 217 5.27 -36.47 11.92
CA PRO A 217 4.80 -37.19 10.74
C PRO A 217 4.50 -38.67 11.02
N ARG A 218 3.33 -39.15 10.59
CA ARG A 218 2.90 -40.55 10.74
C ARG A 218 2.27 -41.07 9.46
N LYS A 219 2.39 -42.38 9.24
CA LYS A 219 1.70 -43.07 8.14
C LYS A 219 0.20 -43.01 8.33
N LEU A 220 -0.50 -42.67 7.26
CA LEU A 220 -1.96 -42.70 7.16
C LEU A 220 -2.39 -44.00 6.50
N GLN A 221 -3.55 -44.53 6.90
CA GLN A 221 -4.15 -45.69 6.27
C GLN A 221 -5.48 -45.32 5.62
N ASP A 222 -5.65 -45.68 4.35
CA ASP A 222 -6.90 -45.55 3.61
C ASP A 222 -7.87 -46.70 3.93
N GLU A 223 -9.14 -46.57 3.57
CA GLU A 223 -10.18 -47.61 3.72
C GLU A 223 -9.79 -48.93 3.05
N ARG A 224 -9.00 -48.86 1.97
CA ARG A 224 -8.44 -50.01 1.25
C ARG A 224 -7.22 -50.64 1.92
N LYS A 225 -6.91 -50.26 3.16
CA LYS A 225 -5.72 -50.64 3.94
C LYS A 225 -4.38 -50.21 3.34
N ASN A 226 -4.38 -49.36 2.31
CA ASN A 226 -3.15 -48.81 1.75
C ASN A 226 -2.57 -47.77 2.69
N GLN A 227 -1.28 -47.91 3.01
CA GLN A 227 -0.56 -46.96 3.85
C GLN A 227 0.17 -45.93 2.99
N PHE A 228 -0.01 -44.65 3.28
CA PHE A 228 0.66 -43.55 2.58
C PHE A 228 1.12 -42.46 3.55
N TRP A 229 2.15 -41.71 3.15
CA TRP A 229 2.66 -40.58 3.94
C TRP A 229 2.07 -39.25 3.49
N PHE A 230 1.92 -39.05 2.18
CA PHE A 230 1.47 -37.78 1.62
C PHE A 230 0.17 -37.97 0.87
N ASP A 231 -0.80 -37.11 1.17
CA ASP A 231 -2.04 -37.05 0.42
C ASP A 231 -1.74 -36.54 -1.01
N ALA A 232 -2.13 -37.32 -2.02
CA ALA A 232 -1.78 -37.04 -3.41
C ALA A 232 -2.44 -35.75 -3.94
N GLN A 233 -3.65 -35.43 -3.48
CA GLN A 233 -4.36 -34.23 -3.89
C GLN A 233 -3.71 -32.99 -3.27
N LEU A 234 -3.46 -33.02 -1.96
CA LEU A 234 -2.83 -31.91 -1.24
C LEU A 234 -1.39 -31.66 -1.72
N PHE A 235 -0.64 -32.72 -2.02
CA PHE A 235 0.70 -32.61 -2.61
C PHE A 235 0.66 -32.10 -4.06
N GLY A 236 -0.33 -32.50 -4.85
CA GLY A 236 -0.57 -31.95 -6.20
C GLY A 236 -0.87 -30.46 -6.16
N LEU A 237 -1.72 -30.03 -5.23
CA LEU A 237 -2.03 -28.62 -5.00
C LEU A 237 -0.79 -27.83 -4.56
N ALA A 238 0.01 -28.38 -3.64
CA ALA A 238 1.28 -27.79 -3.23
C ALA A 238 2.24 -27.59 -4.40
N LYS A 239 2.39 -28.58 -5.30
CA LYS A 239 3.21 -28.43 -6.51
C LYS A 239 2.72 -27.29 -7.41
N THR A 240 1.41 -27.20 -7.62
CA THR A 240 0.82 -26.14 -8.45
C THR A 240 1.08 -24.76 -7.85
N PHE A 241 0.83 -24.59 -6.55
CA PHE A 241 1.12 -23.33 -5.87
C PHE A 241 2.60 -23.02 -5.79
N THR A 242 3.49 -24.01 -5.63
CA THR A 242 4.94 -23.77 -5.69
C THR A 242 5.38 -23.22 -7.05
N LYS A 243 4.84 -23.75 -8.16
CA LYS A 243 5.12 -23.19 -9.50
C LYS A 243 4.61 -21.75 -9.63
N GLN A 244 3.41 -21.47 -9.13
CA GLN A 244 2.84 -20.13 -9.15
C GLN A 244 3.62 -19.15 -8.27
N SER A 245 4.02 -19.57 -7.06
CA SER A 245 4.81 -18.76 -6.13
C SER A 245 6.21 -18.48 -6.67
N LEU A 246 6.83 -19.42 -7.39
CA LEU A 246 8.13 -19.19 -8.05
C LEU A 246 8.02 -18.10 -9.12
N LEU A 247 7.03 -18.21 -10.01
CA LEU A 247 6.79 -17.19 -11.03
C LEU A 247 6.50 -15.83 -10.37
N LYS A 248 5.69 -15.83 -9.31
CA LYS A 248 5.38 -14.63 -8.55
C LYS A 248 6.64 -14.03 -7.93
N HIS A 249 7.50 -14.84 -7.30
CA HIS A 249 8.75 -14.39 -6.69
C HIS A 249 9.64 -13.66 -7.70
N VAL A 250 9.83 -14.23 -8.89
CA VAL A 250 10.62 -13.57 -9.95
C VAL A 250 9.96 -12.27 -10.42
N LEU A 251 8.62 -12.25 -10.54
CA LEU A 251 7.89 -11.05 -10.95
C LEU A 251 7.87 -9.94 -9.87
N THR A 252 7.91 -10.29 -8.58
CA THR A 252 7.80 -9.33 -7.47
C THR A 252 9.15 -8.89 -6.91
N GLU A 253 10.11 -9.81 -6.80
CA GLU A 253 11.46 -9.53 -6.31
C GLU A 253 12.45 -9.29 -7.45
N GLY A 254 11.98 -9.36 -8.71
CA GLY A 254 12.79 -9.10 -9.91
C GLY A 254 13.49 -7.73 -9.88
N ASP A 255 12.86 -6.71 -9.32
CA ASP A 255 13.47 -5.39 -9.12
C ASP A 255 14.68 -5.48 -8.18
N LYS A 256 14.55 -6.14 -7.02
CA LYS A 256 15.67 -6.33 -6.07
C LYS A 256 16.76 -7.23 -6.66
N MET A 257 16.39 -8.26 -7.41
CA MET A 257 17.35 -9.11 -8.12
C MET A 257 18.16 -8.30 -9.13
N LEU A 258 17.49 -7.46 -9.94
CA LEU A 258 18.15 -6.59 -10.92
C LEU A 258 19.10 -5.61 -10.23
N ILE A 259 18.64 -4.97 -9.16
CA ILE A 259 19.42 -4.04 -8.34
C ILE A 259 20.66 -4.74 -7.79
N THR A 260 20.50 -5.95 -7.21
CA THR A 260 21.60 -6.72 -6.63
C THR A 260 22.65 -7.12 -7.68
N TRP A 261 22.22 -7.43 -8.91
CA TRP A 261 23.12 -7.88 -9.99
C TRP A 261 23.81 -6.76 -10.76
N LEU A 262 23.17 -5.60 -10.91
CA LEU A 262 23.66 -4.55 -11.81
C LEU A 262 24.19 -3.30 -11.12
N SER A 263 23.94 -3.12 -9.82
CA SER A 263 24.35 -1.91 -9.08
C SER A 263 25.28 -2.21 -7.92
N ASN A 264 26.11 -1.23 -7.55
CA ASN A 264 27.04 -1.32 -6.43
C ASN A 264 26.31 -1.15 -5.09
N THR A 265 26.88 -1.63 -3.99
CA THR A 265 26.28 -1.63 -2.64
C THR A 265 25.76 -0.25 -2.20
N SER A 266 26.49 0.82 -2.50
CA SER A 266 26.07 2.20 -2.22
C SER A 266 24.81 2.60 -3.00
N ASP A 267 24.75 2.31 -4.31
CA ASP A 267 23.57 2.58 -5.14
C ASP A 267 22.35 1.77 -4.67
N GLN A 268 22.56 0.52 -4.25
CA GLN A 268 21.51 -0.34 -3.69
C GLN A 268 20.91 0.30 -2.44
N GLY A 269 21.75 0.81 -1.54
CA GLY A 269 21.31 1.48 -0.31
C GLY A 269 20.61 2.80 -0.57
N ILE A 270 21.15 3.63 -1.48
CA ILE A 270 20.52 4.90 -1.87
C ILE A 270 19.16 4.65 -2.51
N TYR A 271 19.05 3.68 -3.42
CA TYR A 271 17.78 3.35 -4.05
C TYR A 271 16.78 2.78 -3.03
N ALA A 272 17.19 1.85 -2.16
CA ALA A 272 16.34 1.29 -1.11
C ALA A 272 15.85 2.37 -0.14
N PHE A 273 16.72 3.31 0.24
CA PHE A 273 16.36 4.48 1.02
C PHE A 273 15.32 5.32 0.27
N VAL A 274 15.61 5.76 -0.95
CA VAL A 274 14.72 6.61 -1.74
C VAL A 274 13.37 5.96 -2.00
N VAL A 275 13.32 4.66 -2.30
CA VAL A 275 12.05 3.94 -2.48
C VAL A 275 11.24 3.96 -1.19
N ASN A 276 11.86 3.78 -0.02
CA ASN A 276 11.14 3.75 1.24
C ASN A 276 10.50 5.09 1.63
N TYR A 277 11.18 6.21 1.38
CA TYR A 277 10.63 7.55 1.66
C TYR A 277 9.82 8.13 0.50
N GLY A 278 10.31 7.99 -0.73
CA GLY A 278 9.69 8.51 -1.94
C GLY A 278 8.36 7.82 -2.28
N SER A 279 8.23 6.51 -2.00
CA SER A 279 6.94 5.80 -2.18
C SER A 279 5.93 6.11 -1.08
N LEU A 280 6.24 6.94 -0.08
CA LEU A 280 5.34 7.14 1.05
C LEU A 280 3.97 7.66 0.61
N ILE A 281 3.94 8.66 -0.26
CA ILE A 281 2.67 9.20 -0.78
C ILE A 281 1.90 8.14 -1.57
N VAL A 282 2.61 7.29 -2.30
CA VAL A 282 2.01 6.20 -3.06
C VAL A 282 1.31 5.23 -2.10
N ARG A 283 1.96 4.89 -0.98
CA ARG A 283 1.42 3.98 0.03
C ARG A 283 0.28 4.60 0.84
N ILE A 284 0.39 5.88 1.21
CA ILE A 284 -0.61 6.58 2.03
C ILE A 284 -1.87 6.92 1.24
N LEU A 285 -1.70 7.34 -0.01
CA LEU A 285 -2.77 7.95 -0.78
C LEU A 285 -3.11 7.16 -2.03
N TYR A 286 -2.13 6.82 -2.87
CA TYR A 286 -2.43 6.19 -4.16
C TYR A 286 -2.94 4.76 -4.00
N GLN A 287 -2.34 3.95 -3.13
CA GLN A 287 -2.73 2.57 -2.93
C GLN A 287 -4.18 2.45 -2.41
N PRO A 288 -4.62 3.20 -1.38
CA PRO A 288 -6.03 3.25 -1.00
C PRO A 288 -6.96 3.68 -2.13
N LEU A 289 -6.58 4.70 -2.92
CA LEU A 289 -7.36 5.15 -4.07
C LEU A 289 -7.45 4.09 -5.17
N GLU A 290 -6.37 3.36 -5.41
CA GLU A 290 -6.29 2.26 -6.36
C GLU A 290 -7.21 1.09 -5.94
N GLU A 291 -7.10 0.65 -4.69
CA GLU A 291 -7.91 -0.46 -4.16
C GLU A 291 -9.40 -0.14 -4.16
N THR A 292 -9.71 1.10 -3.81
CA THR A 292 -11.06 1.62 -3.79
C THR A 292 -11.61 1.80 -5.20
N GLY A 293 -10.81 2.36 -6.11
CA GLY A 293 -11.14 2.52 -7.52
C GLY A 293 -11.46 1.18 -8.17
N ARG A 294 -10.65 0.14 -7.93
CA ARG A 294 -10.89 -1.22 -8.43
C ARG A 294 -12.27 -1.76 -8.00
N THR A 295 -12.59 -1.62 -6.72
CA THR A 295 -13.86 -2.08 -6.16
C THR A 295 -15.05 -1.34 -6.78
N LEU A 296 -14.92 -0.03 -6.96
CA LEU A 296 -15.93 0.80 -7.60
C LEU A 296 -16.13 0.42 -9.07
N PHE A 297 -15.05 0.32 -9.85
CA PHE A 297 -15.15 -0.04 -11.26
C PHE A 297 -15.79 -1.42 -11.44
N SER A 298 -15.44 -2.39 -10.59
CA SER A 298 -16.07 -3.70 -10.60
C SER A 298 -17.58 -3.59 -10.38
N LYS A 299 -18.02 -2.89 -9.33
CA LYS A 299 -19.46 -2.70 -9.03
C LYS A 299 -20.22 -1.96 -10.14
N LEU A 300 -19.66 -0.86 -10.66
CA LEU A 300 -20.31 -0.05 -11.70
C LEU A 300 -20.43 -0.79 -13.04
N LEU A 301 -19.50 -1.72 -13.32
CA LEU A 301 -19.41 -2.38 -14.62
C LEU A 301 -19.85 -3.85 -14.59
N THR A 302 -20.24 -4.40 -13.43
CA THR A 302 -20.74 -5.79 -13.29
C THR A 302 -22.01 -6.02 -14.11
N ASP A 303 -22.93 -5.05 -14.15
CA ASP A 303 -24.22 -5.19 -14.83
C ASP A 303 -24.20 -4.73 -16.29
N VAL A 304 -23.07 -4.18 -16.77
CA VAL A 304 -22.90 -3.68 -18.16
C VAL A 304 -22.73 -4.82 -19.18
N GLU A 305 -22.30 -6.01 -18.73
CA GLU A 305 -22.09 -7.17 -19.60
C GLU A 305 -23.34 -8.03 -19.85
N LYS A 306 -24.42 -7.83 -19.07
CA LYS A 306 -25.70 -8.51 -19.30
C LYS A 306 -26.43 -7.82 -20.46
N ARG A 307 -26.57 -8.52 -21.60
CA ARG A 307 -27.23 -8.02 -22.81
C ARG A 307 -28.77 -8.08 -22.67
N ASP A 308 -29.34 -7.23 -21.83
CA ASP A 308 -30.77 -6.93 -21.87
C ASP A 308 -30.96 -5.59 -22.61
N GLU A 309 -31.75 -5.61 -23.69
CA GLU A 309 -32.00 -4.44 -24.55
C GLU A 309 -32.75 -3.32 -23.80
N ASP A 310 -33.49 -3.67 -22.74
CA ASP A 310 -34.30 -2.73 -21.93
C ASP A 310 -33.46 -1.80 -21.03
N PHE A 311 -32.14 -1.98 -20.93
CA PHE A 311 -31.26 -1.22 -20.01
C PHE A 311 -30.13 -0.44 -20.70
N GLU A 312 -30.28 -0.11 -22.00
CA GLU A 312 -29.24 0.57 -22.77
C GLU A 312 -28.81 1.93 -22.19
N ASP A 313 -29.75 2.72 -21.67
CA ASP A 313 -29.47 4.02 -21.06
C ASP A 313 -28.71 3.90 -19.73
N ALA A 314 -29.16 3.01 -18.83
CA ALA A 314 -28.47 2.74 -17.56
C ALA A 314 -27.03 2.25 -17.79
N ARG A 315 -26.84 1.42 -18.82
CA ARG A 315 -25.53 0.94 -19.27
C ARG A 315 -24.64 2.11 -19.74
N ASN A 316 -25.16 2.99 -20.61
CA ASN A 316 -24.43 4.16 -21.09
C ASN A 316 -24.06 5.11 -19.93
N THR A 317 -24.97 5.34 -19.00
CA THR A 317 -24.73 6.13 -17.78
C THR A 317 -23.61 5.54 -16.93
N ALA A 318 -23.62 4.24 -16.67
CA ALA A 318 -22.57 3.56 -15.90
C ALA A 318 -21.19 3.68 -16.59
N LEU A 319 -21.17 3.59 -17.92
CA LEU A 319 -19.95 3.70 -18.72
C LEU A 319 -19.37 5.11 -18.73
N VAL A 320 -20.20 6.13 -18.98
CA VAL A 320 -19.79 7.53 -18.91
C VAL A 320 -19.32 7.87 -17.50
N THR A 321 -20.03 7.39 -16.47
CA THR A 321 -19.67 7.60 -15.06
C THR A 321 -18.33 6.96 -14.71
N SER A 322 -18.12 5.70 -15.08
CA SER A 322 -16.85 5.00 -14.83
C SER A 322 -15.67 5.66 -15.55
N LEU A 323 -15.84 6.10 -16.79
CA LEU A 323 -14.82 6.80 -17.55
C LEU A 323 -14.53 8.19 -16.97
N LYS A 324 -15.57 8.91 -16.52
CA LYS A 324 -15.42 10.19 -15.83
C LYS A 324 -14.65 10.03 -14.52
N ILE A 325 -14.92 8.99 -13.73
CA ILE A 325 -14.19 8.70 -12.50
C ILE A 325 -12.74 8.33 -12.81
N LEU A 326 -12.51 7.46 -13.80
CA LEU A 326 -11.17 7.06 -14.23
C LEU A 326 -10.32 8.27 -14.65
N THR A 327 -10.84 9.09 -15.55
CA THR A 327 -10.14 10.30 -16.04
C THR A 327 -9.93 11.33 -14.93
N SER A 328 -10.90 11.48 -14.02
CA SER A 328 -10.78 12.36 -12.86
C SER A 328 -9.70 11.90 -11.88
N LEU A 329 -9.61 10.60 -11.61
CA LEU A 329 -8.57 10.02 -10.76
C LEU A 329 -7.19 10.19 -11.41
N ILE A 330 -7.04 9.90 -12.70
CA ILE A 330 -5.75 10.09 -13.40
C ILE A 330 -5.33 11.56 -13.34
N LYS A 331 -6.25 12.50 -13.62
CA LYS A 331 -5.99 13.94 -13.53
C LYS A 331 -5.59 14.37 -12.12
N PHE A 332 -6.25 13.84 -11.09
CA PHE A 332 -5.87 14.07 -9.70
C PHE A 332 -4.43 13.62 -9.41
N HIS A 333 -4.04 12.42 -9.85
CA HIS A 333 -2.68 11.90 -9.65
C HIS A 333 -1.62 12.73 -10.41
N ILE A 334 -1.94 13.23 -11.60
CA ILE A 334 -1.05 14.12 -12.36
C ILE A 334 -0.91 15.47 -11.64
N LEU A 335 -2.01 16.08 -11.18
CA LEU A 335 -1.97 17.34 -10.42
C LEU A 335 -1.19 17.21 -9.12
N LEU A 336 -1.36 16.10 -8.39
CA LEU A 336 -0.56 15.84 -7.20
C LEU A 336 0.90 15.59 -7.55
N GLY A 337 1.19 14.84 -8.62
CA GLY A 337 2.53 14.63 -9.13
C GLY A 337 3.25 15.92 -9.54
N LEU A 338 2.52 16.91 -10.07
CA LEU A 338 3.05 18.24 -10.38
C LEU A 338 3.52 19.00 -9.14
N LEU A 339 2.89 18.80 -7.98
CA LEU A 339 3.39 19.36 -6.72
C LEU A 339 4.74 18.75 -6.35
N PHE A 340 4.91 17.44 -6.53
CA PHE A 340 6.20 16.78 -6.28
C PHE A 340 7.28 17.20 -7.28
N ILE A 341 6.96 17.25 -8.57
CA ILE A 341 7.90 17.67 -9.61
C ILE A 341 8.26 19.15 -9.47
N GLY A 342 7.26 20.01 -9.35
CA GLY A 342 7.45 21.46 -9.42
C GLY A 342 7.99 22.08 -8.13
N LEU A 343 7.75 21.44 -6.98
CA LEU A 343 8.19 21.95 -5.68
C LEU A 343 9.20 21.00 -5.04
N ALA A 344 8.86 19.72 -4.82
CA ALA A 344 9.65 18.85 -3.95
C ALA A 344 11.05 18.50 -4.48
N THR A 345 11.29 18.48 -5.79
CA THR A 345 12.59 18.14 -6.41
C THR A 345 13.77 18.93 -5.84
N ASN A 346 13.55 20.22 -5.58
CA ASN A 346 14.60 21.13 -5.11
C ASN A 346 14.76 21.14 -3.58
N TYR A 347 13.85 20.52 -2.83
CA TYR A 347 13.90 20.43 -1.37
C TYR A 347 14.44 19.11 -0.84
N THR A 348 14.73 18.14 -1.71
CA THR A 348 15.17 16.79 -1.33
C THR A 348 16.43 16.79 -0.46
N GLY A 349 17.41 17.65 -0.75
CA GLY A 349 18.62 17.81 0.08
C GLY A 349 18.30 18.35 1.48
N THR A 350 17.47 19.39 1.55
CA THR A 350 17.00 19.96 2.82
C THR A 350 16.22 18.93 3.65
N LEU A 351 15.35 18.16 2.99
CA LEU A 351 14.52 17.13 3.61
C LEU A 351 15.38 16.02 4.21
N ILE A 352 16.32 15.46 3.43
CA ILE A 352 17.20 14.38 3.88
C ILE A 352 18.11 14.86 5.02
N ASP A 353 18.66 16.08 4.91
CA ASP A 353 19.54 16.61 5.95
C ASP A 353 18.81 16.83 7.29
N LEU A 354 17.55 17.26 7.24
CA LEU A 354 16.72 17.45 8.43
C LEU A 354 16.21 16.11 9.02
N MET A 355 15.92 15.13 8.17
CA MET A 355 15.35 13.85 8.60
C MET A 355 16.38 12.82 9.06
N VAL A 356 17.46 12.66 8.30
CA VAL A 356 18.38 11.53 8.41
C VAL A 356 19.80 12.00 8.70
N GLY A 357 20.15 13.22 8.27
CA GLY A 357 21.40 13.89 8.60
C GLY A 357 22.40 13.93 7.45
N SER A 358 23.59 14.47 7.75
CA SER A 358 24.57 14.89 6.74
C SER A 358 25.21 13.74 5.97
N VAL A 359 25.26 12.52 6.53
CA VAL A 359 25.80 11.33 5.85
C VAL A 359 25.01 11.04 4.58
N TRP A 360 23.68 11.17 4.64
CA TRP A 360 22.79 10.91 3.51
C TRP A 360 22.64 12.13 2.61
N SER A 361 22.60 13.34 3.16
CA SER A 361 22.44 14.57 2.36
C SER A 361 23.69 14.91 1.51
N GLN A 362 24.87 14.43 1.91
CA GLN A 362 26.12 14.57 1.14
C GLN A 362 26.34 13.43 0.13
N SER A 363 25.53 12.37 0.17
CA SER A 363 25.57 11.29 -0.82
C SER A 363 24.74 11.66 -2.06
N PRO A 364 24.72 10.83 -3.14
CA PRO A 364 23.80 11.01 -4.27
C PRO A 364 22.29 10.90 -3.93
N ALA A 365 21.91 10.56 -2.69
CA ALA A 365 20.52 10.36 -2.29
C ALA A 365 19.56 11.53 -2.57
N PRO A 366 19.91 12.82 -2.37
CA PRO A 366 19.05 13.94 -2.74
C PRO A 366 18.73 13.98 -4.24
N LEU A 367 19.72 13.72 -5.09
CA LEU A 367 19.53 13.70 -6.53
C LEU A 367 18.60 12.55 -6.94
N VAL A 368 18.84 11.35 -6.39
CA VAL A 368 18.00 10.17 -6.68
C VAL A 368 16.56 10.39 -6.20
N LEU A 369 16.37 10.98 -5.01
CA LEU A 369 15.04 11.34 -4.50
C LEU A 369 14.36 12.41 -5.37
N SER A 370 15.13 13.34 -5.93
CA SER A 370 14.62 14.38 -6.83
C SER A 370 14.10 13.77 -8.14
N VAL A 371 14.87 12.86 -8.75
CA VAL A 371 14.42 12.08 -9.91
C VAL A 371 13.20 11.21 -9.55
N TYR A 372 13.18 10.66 -8.34
CA TYR A 372 12.05 9.88 -7.84
C TYR A 372 10.75 10.71 -7.75
N CYS A 373 10.82 12.00 -7.44
CA CYS A 373 9.65 12.89 -7.49
C CYS A 373 8.99 12.92 -8.89
N ALA A 374 9.79 12.82 -9.96
CA ALA A 374 9.27 12.71 -11.33
C ALA A 374 8.69 11.33 -11.65
N TYR A 375 9.10 10.30 -10.91
CA TYR A 375 8.56 8.94 -11.02
C TYR A 375 7.20 8.78 -10.32
N ILE A 376 6.88 9.58 -9.29
CA ILE A 376 5.60 9.56 -8.54
C ILE A 376 4.35 9.66 -9.43
N PRO A 377 4.20 10.64 -10.35
CA PRO A 377 3.02 10.69 -11.21
C PRO A 377 2.88 9.44 -12.09
N ILE A 378 3.98 8.87 -12.58
CA ILE A 378 3.97 7.64 -13.38
C ILE A 378 3.39 6.49 -12.54
N MET A 379 3.84 6.34 -11.29
CA MET A 379 3.28 5.34 -10.37
C MET A 379 1.77 5.53 -10.16
N GLY A 380 1.32 6.78 -9.96
CA GLY A 380 -0.10 7.08 -9.77
C GLY A 380 -0.98 6.71 -10.96
N VAL A 381 -0.53 7.06 -12.19
CA VAL A 381 -1.26 6.71 -13.42
C VAL A 381 -1.25 5.20 -13.64
N ASN A 382 -0.11 4.54 -13.40
CA ASN A 382 -0.01 3.09 -13.50
C ASN A 382 -1.01 2.38 -12.56
N GLY A 383 -1.02 2.74 -11.28
CA GLY A 383 -1.91 2.13 -10.28
C GLY A 383 -3.38 2.23 -10.67
N ILE A 384 -3.88 3.43 -11.00
CA ILE A 384 -5.29 3.61 -11.36
C ILE A 384 -5.68 2.89 -12.67
N THR A 385 -4.81 2.91 -13.68
CA THR A 385 -5.11 2.22 -14.95
C THR A 385 -5.10 0.71 -14.79
N GLU A 386 -4.22 0.15 -13.97
CA GLU A 386 -4.21 -1.28 -13.64
C GLU A 386 -5.35 -1.70 -12.73
N ALA A 387 -5.76 -0.86 -11.76
CA ALA A 387 -6.98 -1.10 -10.99
C ALA A 387 -8.21 -1.21 -11.88
N PHE A 388 -8.33 -0.37 -12.91
CA PHE A 388 -9.41 -0.49 -13.87
C PHE A 388 -9.34 -1.82 -14.64
N VAL A 389 -8.17 -2.16 -15.20
CA VAL A 389 -7.97 -3.44 -15.91
C VAL A 389 -8.32 -4.62 -15.00
N ALA A 390 -7.81 -4.65 -13.77
CA ALA A 390 -8.06 -5.73 -12.82
C ALA A 390 -9.53 -5.83 -12.40
N ALA A 391 -10.29 -4.74 -12.47
CA ALA A 391 -11.71 -4.74 -12.14
C ALA A 391 -12.61 -5.31 -13.24
N VAL A 392 -12.19 -5.22 -14.51
CA VAL A 392 -13.05 -5.56 -15.68
C VAL A 392 -12.47 -6.64 -16.60
N ALA A 393 -11.20 -7.03 -16.42
CA ALA A 393 -10.56 -8.00 -17.30
C ALA A 393 -11.12 -9.41 -17.08
N THR A 394 -11.51 -10.06 -18.18
CA THR A 394 -11.85 -11.49 -18.20
C THR A 394 -10.64 -12.35 -17.91
N GLU A 395 -10.85 -13.62 -17.53
CA GLU A 395 -9.76 -14.59 -17.27
C GLU A 395 -8.77 -14.71 -18.45
N LYS A 396 -9.28 -14.66 -19.69
CA LYS A 396 -8.45 -14.72 -20.90
C LYS A 396 -7.56 -13.47 -21.04
N THR A 397 -8.13 -12.29 -20.80
CA THR A 397 -7.37 -11.04 -20.80
C THR A 397 -6.34 -11.03 -19.68
N LEU A 398 -6.69 -11.51 -18.49
CA LEU A 398 -5.80 -11.58 -17.33
C LEU A 398 -4.62 -12.53 -17.59
N SER A 399 -4.87 -13.68 -18.24
CA SER A 399 -3.81 -14.58 -18.67
C SER A 399 -2.89 -13.91 -19.70
N THR A 400 -3.44 -13.17 -20.66
CA THR A 400 -2.64 -12.41 -21.64
C THR A 400 -1.81 -11.33 -20.96
N LEU A 401 -2.37 -10.61 -19.98
CA LEU A 401 -1.64 -9.64 -19.16
C LEU A 401 -0.46 -10.30 -18.44
N ASN A 402 -0.65 -11.47 -17.83
CA ASN A 402 0.44 -12.18 -17.15
C ASN A 402 1.61 -12.53 -18.09
N TYR A 403 1.33 -12.89 -19.35
CA TYR A 403 2.40 -13.08 -20.35
C TYR A 403 3.10 -11.77 -20.72
N TRP A 404 2.34 -10.67 -20.88
CA TRP A 404 2.93 -9.35 -21.13
C TRP A 404 3.75 -8.83 -19.96
N LEU A 405 3.36 -9.13 -18.71
CA LEU A 405 4.15 -8.78 -17.52
C LEU A 405 5.55 -9.39 -17.58
N ILE A 406 5.68 -10.65 -18.02
CA ILE A 406 6.99 -11.29 -18.22
C ILE A 406 7.81 -10.53 -19.29
N ALA A 407 7.18 -10.13 -20.39
CA ALA A 407 7.85 -9.35 -21.43
C ALA A 407 8.26 -7.95 -20.94
N PHE A 408 7.44 -7.28 -20.13
CA PHE A 408 7.77 -6.00 -19.51
C PHE A 408 8.93 -6.14 -18.51
N SER A 409 8.95 -7.21 -17.71
CA SER A 409 10.09 -7.52 -16.84
C SER A 409 11.39 -7.76 -17.64
N ALA A 410 11.34 -8.45 -18.78
CA ALA A 410 12.51 -8.59 -19.65
C ALA A 410 12.96 -7.22 -20.22
N GLY A 411 12.01 -6.38 -20.65
CA GLY A 411 12.28 -5.01 -21.07
C GLY A 411 12.87 -4.13 -19.97
N PHE A 412 12.42 -4.30 -18.73
CA PHE A 412 12.95 -3.63 -17.54
C PHE A 412 14.40 -4.03 -17.26
N ILE A 413 14.74 -5.32 -17.34
CA ILE A 413 16.12 -5.79 -17.22
C ILE A 413 17.00 -5.13 -18.30
N GLY A 414 16.54 -5.12 -19.56
CA GLY A 414 17.23 -4.47 -20.67
C GLY A 414 17.44 -2.97 -20.44
N ALA A 415 16.39 -2.26 -20.03
CA ALA A 415 16.47 -0.83 -19.68
C ALA A 415 17.42 -0.58 -18.51
N GLY A 416 17.44 -1.47 -17.52
CA GLY A 416 18.38 -1.44 -16.40
C GLY A 416 19.84 -1.54 -16.87
N VAL A 417 20.15 -2.47 -17.77
CA VAL A 417 21.50 -2.59 -18.34
C VAL A 417 21.90 -1.30 -19.09
N VAL A 418 20.99 -0.72 -19.88
CA VAL A 418 21.27 0.52 -20.62
C VAL A 418 21.48 1.70 -19.66
N PHE A 419 20.54 1.96 -18.76
CA PHE A 419 20.58 3.14 -17.90
C PHE A 419 21.64 3.05 -16.79
N MET A 420 21.92 1.87 -16.27
CA MET A 420 22.94 1.71 -15.22
C MET A 420 24.34 1.51 -15.79
N LYS A 421 24.53 0.61 -16.76
CA LYS A 421 25.88 0.28 -17.26
C LYS A 421 26.31 1.14 -18.45
N MET A 422 25.45 1.34 -19.45
CA MET A 422 25.84 2.12 -20.64
C MET A 422 25.86 3.62 -20.39
N LEU A 423 24.87 4.14 -19.65
CA LEU A 423 24.79 5.57 -19.29
C LEU A 423 25.45 5.92 -17.96
N SER A 424 25.99 4.93 -17.23
CA SER A 424 26.62 5.12 -15.91
C SER A 424 25.72 5.89 -14.91
N GLY A 425 24.41 5.66 -14.95
CA GLY A 425 23.43 6.42 -14.17
C GLY A 425 23.29 6.00 -12.70
N GLY A 426 23.99 4.94 -12.25
CA GLY A 426 23.91 4.41 -10.88
C GLY A 426 22.47 4.25 -10.37
N ALA A 427 22.20 4.70 -9.15
CA ALA A 427 20.86 4.69 -8.56
C ALA A 427 19.82 5.55 -9.31
N VAL A 428 20.21 6.60 -10.04
CA VAL A 428 19.30 7.36 -10.92
C VAL A 428 18.85 6.49 -12.10
N GLY A 429 19.77 5.71 -12.67
CA GLY A 429 19.49 4.75 -13.74
C GLY A 429 18.47 3.68 -13.33
N LEU A 430 18.49 3.24 -12.06
CA LEU A 430 17.49 2.32 -11.50
C LEU A 430 16.08 2.92 -11.47
N VAL A 431 15.95 4.18 -11.04
CA VAL A 431 14.66 4.89 -11.05
C VAL A 431 14.16 5.05 -12.49
N ALA A 432 15.05 5.39 -13.43
CA ALA A 432 14.71 5.51 -14.84
C ALA A 432 14.25 4.18 -15.47
N ALA A 433 14.92 3.06 -15.14
CA ALA A 433 14.52 1.73 -15.58
C ALA A 433 13.12 1.37 -15.05
N SER A 434 12.85 1.67 -13.79
CA SER A 434 11.54 1.44 -13.15
C SER A 434 10.45 2.31 -13.80
N ALA A 435 10.76 3.57 -14.10
CA ALA A 435 9.89 4.47 -14.85
C ALA A 435 9.56 3.93 -16.24
N PHE A 436 10.55 3.37 -16.95
CA PHE A 436 10.34 2.71 -18.24
C PHE A 436 9.40 1.50 -18.10
N ASN A 437 9.64 0.63 -17.12
CA ASN A 437 8.79 -0.53 -16.84
C ASN A 437 7.32 -0.12 -16.63
N LEU A 438 7.06 0.82 -15.71
CA LEU A 438 5.70 1.31 -15.47
C LEU A 438 5.08 2.01 -16.68
N SER A 439 5.89 2.72 -17.49
CA SER A 439 5.40 3.37 -18.71
C SER A 439 4.93 2.36 -19.75
N THR A 440 5.63 1.23 -19.91
CA THR A 440 5.18 0.15 -20.82
C THR A 440 3.87 -0.48 -20.32
N ARG A 441 3.73 -0.66 -19.01
CA ARG A 441 2.50 -1.16 -18.37
C ARG A 441 1.33 -0.18 -18.55
N ILE A 442 1.54 1.12 -18.33
CA ILE A 442 0.54 2.17 -18.60
C ILE A 442 0.10 2.10 -20.06
N THR A 443 1.04 1.98 -20.99
CA THR A 443 0.73 1.93 -22.43
C THR A 443 -0.16 0.74 -22.77
N TRP A 444 0.11 -0.43 -22.19
CA TRP A 444 -0.72 -1.62 -22.37
C TRP A 444 -2.10 -1.45 -21.74
N SER A 445 -2.17 -1.03 -20.47
CA SER A 445 -3.43 -0.79 -19.74
C SER A 445 -4.29 0.26 -20.44
N TRP A 446 -3.68 1.32 -20.94
CA TRP A 446 -4.36 2.37 -21.70
C TRP A 446 -4.93 1.86 -23.02
N ARG A 447 -4.19 1.02 -23.76
CA ARG A 447 -4.70 0.35 -24.97
C ARG A 447 -5.88 -0.56 -24.65
N PHE A 448 -5.84 -1.28 -23.53
CA PHE A 448 -6.96 -2.09 -23.07
C PHE A 448 -8.18 -1.24 -22.74
N ILE A 449 -8.02 -0.19 -21.92
CA ILE A 449 -9.08 0.78 -21.55
C ILE A 449 -9.74 1.35 -22.81
N ARG A 450 -8.93 1.85 -23.76
CA ARG A 450 -9.44 2.42 -25.01
C ARG A 450 -10.23 1.40 -25.82
N THR A 451 -9.77 0.15 -25.86
CA THR A 451 -10.46 -0.93 -26.57
C THR A 451 -11.77 -1.30 -25.85
N TYR A 452 -11.78 -1.37 -24.53
CA TYR A 452 -12.94 -1.70 -23.71
C TYR A 452 -14.10 -0.71 -23.90
N PHE A 453 -13.80 0.59 -23.95
CA PHE A 453 -14.81 1.63 -24.14
C PHE A 453 -15.24 1.84 -25.60
N LEU A 454 -14.39 1.51 -26.59
CA LEU A 454 -14.65 1.83 -28.01
C LEU A 454 -14.97 0.63 -28.91
N LYS A 455 -14.64 -0.61 -28.54
CA LYS A 455 -14.82 -1.80 -29.39
C LYS A 455 -16.15 -2.51 -29.06
N ASN A 456 -16.88 -2.94 -30.10
CA ASN A 456 -18.14 -3.71 -30.02
C ASN A 456 -19.31 -3.00 -29.33
N ARG A 457 -19.53 -1.71 -29.59
CA ARG A 457 -20.71 -1.00 -29.08
C ARG A 457 -21.56 -0.51 -30.24
N ASP A 458 -22.76 -1.06 -30.35
CA ASP A 458 -23.80 -0.70 -31.33
C ASP A 458 -24.53 0.60 -30.96
N GLY A 459 -23.88 1.50 -30.22
CA GLY A 459 -24.44 2.78 -29.81
C GLY A 459 -24.38 3.82 -30.93
N SER A 460 -25.24 4.84 -30.84
CA SER A 460 -25.22 6.02 -31.73
C SER A 460 -23.80 6.60 -31.85
N LYS A 461 -23.39 7.00 -33.07
CA LYS A 461 -22.08 7.62 -33.35
C LYS A 461 -21.74 8.75 -32.36
N ALA A 462 -22.74 9.51 -31.92
CA ALA A 462 -22.59 10.59 -30.95
C ALA A 462 -22.04 10.13 -29.59
N ASN A 463 -22.52 8.99 -29.06
CA ASN A 463 -22.07 8.45 -27.77
C ASN A 463 -20.64 7.94 -27.85
N ILE A 464 -20.26 7.33 -28.99
CA ILE A 464 -18.89 6.86 -29.22
C ILE A 464 -17.93 8.05 -29.35
N ASP A 465 -18.35 9.14 -30.00
CA ASP A 465 -17.57 10.37 -30.11
C ASP A 465 -17.42 11.08 -28.76
N GLU A 466 -18.43 11.05 -27.89
CA GLU A 466 -18.34 11.56 -26.52
C GLU A 466 -17.33 10.75 -25.69
N LEU A 467 -17.42 9.42 -25.70
CA LEU A 467 -16.46 8.54 -25.03
C LEU A 467 -15.03 8.76 -25.56
N ARG A 468 -14.88 8.91 -26.88
CA ARG A 468 -13.59 9.23 -27.51
C ARG A 468 -13.04 10.57 -27.05
N ARG A 469 -13.89 11.60 -26.91
CA ARG A 469 -13.48 12.91 -26.38
C ARG A 469 -13.04 12.78 -24.92
N MET A 470 -13.78 12.07 -24.07
CA MET A 470 -13.39 11.84 -22.67
C MET A 470 -12.06 11.07 -22.54
N LEU A 471 -11.82 10.09 -23.41
CA LEU A 471 -10.54 9.35 -23.51
C LEU A 471 -9.39 10.17 -24.12
N SER A 472 -9.65 11.37 -24.64
CA SER A 472 -8.59 12.20 -25.19
C SER A 472 -7.65 12.65 -24.08
N ILE A 473 -6.34 12.50 -24.33
CA ILE A 473 -5.27 12.89 -23.40
C ILE A 473 -5.40 14.38 -23.01
N SER A 474 -5.92 15.21 -23.91
CA SER A 474 -6.17 16.64 -23.68
C SER A 474 -7.11 16.92 -22.50
N ASN A 475 -8.05 16.01 -22.19
CA ASN A 475 -8.98 16.17 -21.06
C ASN A 475 -8.39 15.70 -19.72
N ILE A 476 -7.37 14.84 -19.79
CA ILE A 476 -6.71 14.23 -18.63
C ILE A 476 -5.58 15.12 -18.12
N ILE A 477 -4.88 15.80 -19.03
CA ILE A 477 -3.77 16.68 -18.70
C ILE A 477 -4.31 18.03 -18.13
N PRO A 478 -3.66 18.60 -17.11
CA PRO A 478 -4.00 19.93 -16.59
C PRO A 478 -3.88 21.03 -17.65
N LYS A 479 -4.64 22.11 -17.48
CA LYS A 479 -4.56 23.27 -18.39
C LYS A 479 -3.12 23.83 -18.49
N PRO A 480 -2.72 24.41 -19.64
CA PRO A 480 -1.35 24.89 -19.86
C PRO A 480 -0.86 25.89 -18.80
N LEU A 481 -1.74 26.74 -18.28
CA LEU A 481 -1.40 27.71 -17.23
C LEU A 481 -0.94 27.04 -15.92
N VAL A 482 -1.46 25.85 -15.60
CA VAL A 482 -1.03 25.08 -14.44
C VAL A 482 0.41 24.59 -14.64
N TRP A 483 0.71 24.06 -15.83
CA TRP A 483 2.08 23.66 -16.18
C TRP A 483 3.07 24.83 -16.11
N ILE A 484 2.68 26.00 -16.64
CA ILE A 484 3.51 27.20 -16.61
C ILE A 484 3.75 27.63 -15.15
N ALA A 485 2.72 27.64 -14.30
CA ALA A 485 2.85 28.02 -12.89
C ALA A 485 3.81 27.10 -12.13
N PHE A 486 3.70 25.78 -12.32
CA PHE A 486 4.60 24.80 -11.70
C PHE A 486 6.01 24.89 -12.26
N THR A 487 6.18 25.15 -13.56
CA THR A 487 7.50 25.32 -14.18
C THR A 487 8.19 26.58 -13.64
N LEU A 488 7.47 27.70 -13.53
CA LEU A 488 8.00 28.93 -12.95
C LEU A 488 8.37 28.74 -11.48
N SER A 489 7.54 28.03 -10.71
CA SER A 489 7.83 27.68 -9.32
C SER A 489 9.04 26.76 -9.20
N TRP A 490 9.21 25.81 -10.12
CA TRP A 490 10.38 24.96 -10.18
C TRP A 490 11.65 25.76 -10.46
N ILE A 491 11.60 26.70 -11.42
CA ILE A 491 12.74 27.59 -11.72
C ILE A 491 13.08 28.45 -10.49
N ALA A 492 12.08 29.05 -9.85
CA ALA A 492 12.29 29.88 -8.67
C ALA A 492 12.91 29.09 -7.49
N THR A 493 12.39 27.89 -7.23
CA THR A 493 12.92 27.02 -6.17
C THR A 493 14.29 26.44 -6.53
N PHE A 494 14.58 26.21 -7.81
CA PHE A 494 15.91 25.80 -8.29
C PHE A 494 16.95 26.88 -8.01
N TRP A 495 16.67 28.14 -8.38
CA TRP A 495 17.56 29.26 -8.07
C TRP A 495 17.70 29.48 -6.56
N SER A 496 16.61 29.35 -5.81
CA SER A 496 16.64 29.41 -4.34
C SER A 496 17.56 28.34 -3.75
N ASN A 497 17.51 27.12 -4.27
CA ASN A 497 18.38 26.02 -3.84
C ASN A 497 19.86 26.30 -4.15
N GLN A 498 20.16 26.86 -5.32
CA GLN A 498 21.54 27.18 -5.72
C GLN A 498 22.14 28.36 -4.94
N TYR A 499 21.37 29.41 -4.66
CA TYR A 499 21.88 30.63 -4.01
C TYR A 499 21.80 30.60 -2.49
N ILE A 500 20.73 30.03 -1.92
CA ILE A 500 20.54 29.97 -0.46
C ILE A 500 21.14 28.68 0.08
N GLY A 501 20.91 27.56 -0.62
CA GLY A 501 21.32 26.22 -0.18
C GLY A 501 20.67 25.79 1.13
N TRP A 502 21.26 24.77 1.75
CA TRP A 502 20.75 24.16 2.99
C TRP A 502 21.82 24.00 4.09
N ALA A 503 22.93 24.73 3.98
CA ALA A 503 24.08 24.55 4.88
C ALA A 503 23.79 24.97 6.34
N THR A 504 23.01 26.04 6.54
CA THR A 504 22.66 26.55 7.88
C THR A 504 21.15 26.43 8.13
N LEU A 505 20.74 26.44 9.40
CA LEU A 505 19.32 26.41 9.76
C LEU A 505 18.55 27.64 9.23
N ASP A 506 19.19 28.81 9.21
CA ASP A 506 18.66 30.03 8.61
C ASP A 506 18.47 29.90 7.09
N ALA A 507 19.46 29.33 6.38
CA ALA A 507 19.35 29.04 4.95
C ALA A 507 18.18 28.08 4.64
N LYS A 508 18.03 27.02 5.45
CA LYS A 508 16.89 26.09 5.33
C LYS A 508 15.55 26.81 5.50
N ILE A 509 15.40 27.66 6.52
CA ILE A 509 14.15 28.41 6.76
C ILE A 509 13.83 29.34 5.59
N LYS A 510 14.84 30.08 5.08
CA LYS A 510 14.67 30.98 3.92
C LYS A 510 14.28 30.20 2.67
N HIS A 511 14.96 29.09 2.38
CA HIS A 511 14.65 28.25 1.24
C HIS A 511 13.24 27.65 1.31
N ILE A 512 12.85 27.13 2.48
CA ILE A 512 11.50 26.59 2.73
C ILE A 512 10.43 27.69 2.55
N SER A 513 10.70 28.91 3.01
CA SER A 513 9.76 30.04 2.88
C SER A 513 9.47 30.38 1.42
N VAL A 514 10.50 30.38 0.55
CA VAL A 514 10.33 30.54 -0.91
C VAL A 514 9.43 29.44 -1.49
N GLY A 515 9.63 28.20 -1.07
CA GLY A 515 8.84 27.05 -1.52
C GLY A 515 7.39 27.14 -1.10
N CYS A 516 7.12 27.52 0.15
CA CYS A 516 5.77 27.76 0.64
C CYS A 516 5.06 28.85 -0.18
N PHE A 517 5.73 29.95 -0.47
CA PHE A 517 5.17 31.03 -1.28
C PHE A 517 4.86 30.58 -2.72
N CYS A 518 5.81 29.95 -3.41
CA CYS A 518 5.60 29.39 -4.75
C CYS A 518 4.51 28.31 -4.78
N GLY A 519 4.43 27.50 -3.72
CA GLY A 519 3.40 26.47 -3.56
C GLY A 519 2.00 27.06 -3.42
N ILE A 520 1.81 28.07 -2.56
CA ILE A 520 0.52 28.76 -2.41
C ILE A 520 0.05 29.35 -3.74
N ILE A 521 0.95 30.00 -4.49
CA ILE A 521 0.62 30.57 -5.80
C ILE A 521 0.23 29.47 -6.79
N SER A 522 1.03 28.41 -6.90
CA SER A 522 0.79 27.31 -7.85
C SER A 522 -0.52 26.57 -7.55
N VAL A 523 -0.80 26.31 -6.27
CA VAL A 523 -2.07 25.71 -5.83
C VAL A 523 -3.24 26.66 -6.09
N GLY A 524 -3.08 27.96 -5.83
CA GLY A 524 -4.09 28.97 -6.11
C GLY A 524 -4.45 29.07 -7.60
N ILE A 525 -3.44 29.07 -8.48
CA ILE A 525 -3.64 29.06 -9.94
C ILE A 525 -4.30 27.76 -10.38
N THR A 526 -3.88 26.62 -9.81
CA THR A 526 -4.51 25.31 -10.08
C THR A 526 -5.98 25.33 -9.69
N TYR A 527 -6.31 25.85 -8.50
CA TYR A 527 -7.68 25.96 -8.03
C TYR A 527 -8.54 26.82 -8.95
N TRP A 528 -8.00 27.95 -9.42
CA TRP A 528 -8.70 28.84 -10.33
C TRP A 528 -8.91 28.22 -11.72
N GLN A 529 -7.88 27.59 -12.29
CA GLN A 529 -7.92 27.00 -13.62
C GLN A 529 -8.75 25.72 -13.69
N GLU A 530 -8.68 24.90 -12.66
CA GLU A 530 -9.35 23.60 -12.58
C GLU A 530 -10.64 23.66 -11.74
N LYS A 531 -11.24 24.85 -11.59
CA LYS A 531 -12.44 25.07 -10.77
C LYS A 531 -13.59 24.13 -11.10
N ASN A 532 -13.79 23.77 -12.38
CA ASN A 532 -14.84 22.83 -12.78
C ASN A 532 -14.53 21.41 -12.30
N PHE A 533 -13.30 20.93 -12.50
CA PHE A 533 -12.86 19.63 -12.01
C PHE A 533 -12.94 19.55 -10.48
N ILE A 534 -12.47 20.59 -9.78
CA ILE A 534 -12.52 20.64 -8.31
C ILE A 534 -13.97 20.73 -7.83
N ARG A 535 -14.81 21.56 -8.45
CA ARG A 535 -16.23 21.66 -8.11
C ARG A 535 -16.96 20.36 -8.37
N GLU A 536 -16.62 19.61 -9.41
CA GLU A 536 -17.17 18.28 -9.68
C GLU A 536 -16.69 17.24 -8.66
N ALA A 537 -15.40 17.21 -8.34
CA ALA A 537 -14.85 16.34 -7.30
C ALA A 537 -15.49 16.65 -5.93
N VAL A 538 -15.64 17.93 -5.61
CA VAL A 538 -16.29 18.44 -4.40
C VAL A 538 -17.78 18.17 -4.42
N SER A 539 -18.51 18.39 -5.53
CA SER A 539 -19.94 18.11 -5.61
C SER A 539 -20.23 16.61 -5.51
N LEU A 540 -19.37 15.76 -6.07
CA LEU A 540 -19.40 14.31 -5.86
C LEU A 540 -19.19 13.93 -4.38
N VAL A 541 -18.42 14.73 -3.64
CA VAL A 541 -18.17 14.55 -2.19
C VAL A 541 -19.26 15.19 -1.31
N PHE A 542 -19.90 16.29 -1.71
CA PHE A 542 -20.86 17.09 -0.92
C PHE A 542 -22.34 16.89 -1.29
N ALA A 543 -22.67 16.31 -2.45
CA ALA A 543 -24.01 15.79 -2.76
C ALA A 543 -24.42 14.61 -1.84
N THR A 544 -23.55 14.24 -0.91
CA THR A 544 -23.72 13.29 0.18
C THR A 544 -24.71 13.72 1.27
N ASN A 545 -25.36 14.89 1.17
CA ASN A 545 -26.31 15.40 2.17
C ASN A 545 -27.73 15.58 1.58
N PRO A 546 -28.70 14.69 1.85
CA PRO A 546 -30.01 14.67 1.18
C PRO A 546 -31.00 15.76 1.66
N LYS A 547 -30.54 16.85 2.28
CA LYS A 547 -31.43 17.89 2.84
C LYS A 547 -31.39 19.25 2.13
N MET A 548 -30.60 19.43 1.09
CA MET A 548 -30.42 20.73 0.40
C MET A 548 -30.98 20.74 -1.04
N HIS A 549 -32.12 20.08 -1.30
CA HIS A 549 -32.76 20.14 -2.62
C HIS A 549 -34.29 20.30 -2.58
N LYS A 550 -34.83 21.01 -1.57
CA LYS A 550 -36.27 21.28 -1.49
C LYS A 550 -36.70 22.75 -1.69
N ASN A 551 -35.78 23.68 -1.94
CA ASN A 551 -36.09 25.12 -1.92
C ASN A 551 -35.89 25.88 -3.24
N TYR A 552 -35.76 25.22 -4.39
CA TYR A 552 -35.86 25.91 -5.67
C TYR A 552 -36.90 25.26 -6.57
N GLY A 553 -37.99 25.99 -6.79
CA GLY A 553 -38.86 25.87 -7.97
C GLY A 553 -39.78 24.66 -8.00
N ALA A 554 -40.92 24.76 -7.32
CA ALA A 554 -42.14 24.13 -7.82
C ALA A 554 -42.85 25.15 -8.72
N SER A 555 -42.80 24.92 -10.02
CA SER A 555 -43.85 25.31 -10.95
C SER A 555 -43.70 24.47 -12.21
N ASP A 556 -44.66 23.57 -12.37
CA ASP A 556 -45.08 22.89 -13.61
C ASP A 556 -44.06 21.99 -14.29
N VAL A 557 -44.17 20.67 -14.04
CA VAL A 557 -44.55 19.64 -15.04
C VAL A 557 -44.85 18.34 -14.27
N GLU A 558 -46.13 17.99 -14.18
CA GLU A 558 -46.56 16.61 -13.94
C GLU A 558 -46.31 15.79 -15.21
N ALA A 559 -45.47 14.76 -15.13
CA ALA A 559 -45.66 13.44 -15.76
C ALA A 559 -44.39 12.58 -15.61
N SER A 560 -44.57 11.27 -15.49
CA SER A 560 -43.56 10.19 -15.44
C SER A 560 -42.74 10.05 -14.14
N LYS A 561 -43.42 9.57 -13.09
CA LYS A 561 -42.82 8.72 -12.06
C LYS A 561 -42.60 7.30 -12.61
N VAL A 562 -41.64 6.61 -11.99
CA VAL A 562 -41.21 5.21 -12.15
C VAL A 562 -39.99 5.07 -13.07
N GLY A 563 -38.80 5.29 -12.50
CA GLY A 563 -37.51 4.99 -13.14
C GLY A 563 -36.26 5.48 -12.39
N GLU A 564 -36.30 6.67 -11.77
CA GLU A 564 -35.07 7.35 -11.32
C GLU A 564 -34.58 7.07 -9.87
N GLU A 565 -35.33 6.36 -9.02
CA GLU A 565 -34.94 6.19 -7.60
C GLU A 565 -33.88 5.11 -7.36
N ASN A 566 -33.69 4.13 -8.25
CA ASN A 566 -32.67 3.09 -8.10
C ASN A 566 -31.27 3.50 -8.62
N GLU A 567 -31.19 4.48 -9.53
CA GLU A 567 -29.95 4.88 -10.20
C GLU A 567 -29.09 5.81 -9.33
N LYS A 568 -29.73 6.65 -8.49
CA LYS A 568 -29.04 7.50 -7.51
C LYS A 568 -28.56 6.74 -6.28
N ALA A 569 -29.29 5.69 -5.86
CA ALA A 569 -28.95 4.90 -4.68
C ALA A 569 -27.69 4.02 -4.87
N SER A 570 -27.49 3.46 -6.07
CA SER A 570 -26.33 2.61 -6.39
C SER A 570 -25.03 3.43 -6.49
N ASN A 571 -25.05 4.55 -7.21
CA ASN A 571 -23.92 5.47 -7.34
C ASN A 571 -23.52 6.11 -5.99
N PHE A 572 -24.52 6.47 -5.18
CA PHE A 572 -24.34 7.00 -3.83
C PHE A 572 -23.75 5.98 -2.86
N SER A 573 -24.21 4.72 -2.89
CA SER A 573 -23.67 3.64 -2.05
C SER A 573 -22.25 3.24 -2.45
N ALA A 574 -21.92 3.28 -3.75
CA ALA A 574 -20.58 3.02 -4.24
C ALA A 574 -19.58 4.11 -3.79
N ILE A 575 -19.96 5.39 -3.86
CA ILE A 575 -19.13 6.53 -3.42
C ILE A 575 -19.03 6.63 -1.89
N ILE A 576 -20.09 6.31 -1.14
CA ILE A 576 -20.03 6.19 0.33
C ILE A 576 -19.07 5.06 0.73
N ASN A 577 -19.07 3.94 0.02
CA ASN A 577 -18.06 2.91 0.21
C ASN A 577 -16.67 3.45 -0.16
N ILE A 578 -16.50 4.25 -1.21
CA ILE A 578 -15.21 4.89 -1.50
C ILE A 578 -14.73 5.79 -0.37
N ILE A 579 -15.57 6.67 0.17
CA ILE A 579 -15.16 7.63 1.20
C ILE A 579 -14.97 6.93 2.55
N CYS A 580 -15.86 6.00 2.90
CA CYS A 580 -15.72 5.20 4.13
C CYS A 580 -14.56 4.20 4.04
N VAL A 581 -14.24 3.69 2.86
CA VAL A 581 -13.06 2.84 2.63
C VAL A 581 -11.81 3.70 2.47
N VAL A 582 -11.78 4.88 1.86
CA VAL A 582 -10.57 5.73 1.85
C VAL A 582 -10.29 6.29 3.25
N ALA A 583 -11.33 6.63 4.01
CA ALA A 583 -11.20 6.98 5.42
C ALA A 583 -10.84 5.75 6.29
N GLY A 584 -11.41 4.58 6.02
CA GLY A 584 -11.22 3.33 6.80
C GLY A 584 -9.98 2.50 6.42
N SER A 585 -9.61 2.46 5.15
CA SER A 585 -8.37 1.90 4.60
C SER A 585 -7.22 2.88 4.78
N GLY A 586 -7.49 4.19 4.77
CA GLY A 586 -6.64 5.18 5.40
C GLY A 586 -6.27 4.74 6.80
N ILE A 587 -7.24 4.37 7.66
CA ILE A 587 -7.02 3.88 9.05
C ILE A 587 -6.32 2.50 9.13
N LEU A 588 -6.49 1.59 8.16
CA LEU A 588 -5.85 0.26 8.15
C LEU A 588 -4.45 0.23 7.49
N VAL A 589 -4.18 1.15 6.57
CA VAL A 589 -2.86 1.36 5.93
C VAL A 589 -2.04 2.36 6.73
N ILE A 590 -2.69 3.23 7.52
CA ILE A 590 -2.09 4.16 8.48
C ILE A 590 -0.97 3.51 9.28
N PRO A 591 -1.11 2.33 9.92
CA PRO A 591 -0.01 1.72 10.69
C PRO A 591 1.24 1.42 9.85
N TYR A 592 1.08 0.96 8.61
CA TYR A 592 2.17 0.63 7.68
C TYR A 592 2.76 1.88 7.02
N ALA A 593 1.91 2.81 6.58
CA ALA A 593 2.29 4.13 6.10
C ALA A 593 3.02 4.98 7.15
N ILE A 594 2.55 4.94 8.40
CA ILE A 594 3.18 5.57 9.56
C ILE A 594 4.50 4.89 9.90
N GLN A 595 4.59 3.58 9.72
CA GLN A 595 5.86 2.86 9.81
C GLN A 595 6.87 3.35 8.76
N LEU A 596 6.46 4.11 7.74
CA LEU A 596 7.31 4.62 6.67
C LEU A 596 7.41 6.15 6.61
N GLY A 597 6.49 6.89 7.26
CA GLY A 597 6.16 8.27 6.90
C GLY A 597 6.68 9.43 7.75
N GLY A 598 7.40 9.17 8.83
CA GLY A 598 8.03 10.25 9.58
C GLY A 598 7.12 11.01 10.56
N TRP A 599 7.74 12.02 11.16
CA TRP A 599 7.21 12.93 12.18
C TRP A 599 6.02 13.75 11.69
N ILE A 600 5.95 14.02 10.38
CA ILE A 600 4.87 14.78 9.75
C ILE A 600 3.56 14.01 9.84
N SER A 601 3.58 12.68 9.63
CA SER A 601 2.40 11.82 9.77
C SER A 601 1.86 11.81 11.21
N VAL A 602 2.73 12.00 12.21
CA VAL A 602 2.36 12.04 13.64
C VAL A 602 1.59 13.32 13.99
N ILE A 603 2.04 14.47 13.48
CA ILE A 603 1.34 15.75 13.68
C ILE A 603 -0.07 15.67 13.07
N PHE A 604 -0.18 15.21 11.82
CA PHE A 604 -1.48 15.08 11.15
C PHE A 604 -2.41 14.07 11.83
N LEU A 605 -1.87 13.00 12.42
CA LEU A 605 -2.68 11.98 13.08
C LEU A 605 -3.15 12.40 14.47
N ILE A 606 -2.31 13.08 15.26
CA ILE A 606 -2.71 13.65 16.55
C ILE A 606 -3.75 14.75 16.32
N LEU A 607 -3.53 15.63 15.34
CA LEU A 607 -4.48 16.69 14.99
C LEU A 607 -5.83 16.10 14.54
N SER A 608 -5.80 15.07 13.68
CA SER A 608 -6.99 14.36 13.21
C SER A 608 -7.72 13.63 14.35
N ALA A 609 -6.98 12.96 15.25
CA ALA A 609 -7.57 12.28 16.40
C ALA A 609 -8.23 13.25 17.38
N ILE A 610 -7.57 14.38 17.69
CA ILE A 610 -8.14 15.43 18.56
C ILE A 610 -9.39 16.02 17.90
N MET A 611 -9.34 16.36 16.61
CA MET A 611 -10.51 16.89 15.90
C MET A 611 -11.66 15.88 15.84
N THR A 612 -11.36 14.59 15.63
CA THR A 612 -12.38 13.54 15.55
C THR A 612 -13.02 13.27 16.91
N VAL A 613 -12.23 13.18 18.00
CA VAL A 613 -12.74 12.96 19.36
C VAL A 613 -13.53 14.17 19.85
N TYR A 614 -13.04 15.39 19.59
CA TYR A 614 -13.74 16.62 19.95
C TYR A 614 -15.06 16.77 19.18
N ALA A 615 -15.05 16.50 17.87
CA ALA A 615 -16.25 16.53 17.04
C ALA A 615 -17.27 15.46 17.46
N ASN A 616 -16.83 14.24 17.78
CA ASN A 616 -17.72 13.19 18.27
C ASN A 616 -18.33 13.53 19.64
N ASN A 617 -17.52 14.05 20.58
CA ASN A 617 -18.04 14.45 21.89
C ASN A 617 -19.09 15.56 21.78
N LYS A 618 -18.86 16.56 20.91
CA LYS A 618 -19.84 17.63 20.68
C LYS A 618 -21.08 17.17 19.91
N LEU A 619 -20.94 16.23 18.99
CA LEU A 619 -22.06 15.61 18.28
C LEU A 619 -22.94 14.80 19.24
N ILE A 620 -22.32 14.06 20.18
CA ILE A 620 -23.03 13.33 21.24
C ILE A 620 -23.70 14.30 22.21
N GLU A 621 -23.03 15.36 22.64
CA GLU A 621 -23.60 16.39 23.52
C GLU A 621 -24.82 17.10 22.87
N ALA A 622 -24.77 17.33 21.56
CA ALA A 622 -25.88 17.88 20.79
C ALA A 622 -27.04 16.88 20.54
N LEU A 623 -26.77 15.58 20.59
CA LEU A 623 -27.78 14.52 20.41
C LEU A 623 -28.52 14.17 21.72
N TYR A 624 -27.92 14.44 22.89
CA TYR A 624 -28.44 13.97 24.20
C TYR A 624 -28.90 15.07 25.17
N LEU A 625 -29.07 16.32 24.74
CA LEU A 625 -29.74 17.36 25.54
C LEU A 625 -31.26 17.10 25.63
N ASN A 626 -31.64 16.08 26.41
CA ASN A 626 -32.96 15.92 27.00
C ASN A 626 -32.96 16.65 28.35
N LYS A 627 -33.24 17.94 28.34
CA LYS A 627 -33.68 18.64 29.55
C LYS A 627 -34.84 19.54 29.19
N TYR A 628 -36.04 19.03 29.38
CA TYR A 628 -37.28 19.80 29.32
C TYR A 628 -37.44 20.57 30.63
N PRO A 629 -37.58 21.91 30.62
CA PRO A 629 -38.34 22.61 31.62
C PRO A 629 -39.78 22.73 31.11
N GLU A 630 -40.73 22.42 31.99
CA GLU A 630 -42.14 22.71 31.83
C GLU A 630 -42.37 24.24 31.75
N ASP A 631 -43.44 24.64 31.07
CA ASP A 631 -43.94 26.02 30.88
C ASP A 631 -43.40 26.85 29.70
N ILE A 632 -43.95 26.63 28.48
CA ILE A 632 -43.88 27.61 27.37
C ILE A 632 -45.24 27.71 26.63
N PRO A 633 -45.72 28.92 26.27
CA PRO A 633 -47.10 29.15 25.79
C PRO A 633 -47.41 28.66 24.35
N ALA A 634 -48.69 28.37 24.10
CA ALA A 634 -49.21 27.65 22.94
C ALA A 634 -48.97 28.25 21.54
N HIS A 635 -48.52 29.50 21.40
CA HIS A 635 -48.26 30.11 20.08
C HIS A 635 -46.89 29.75 19.49
N VAL A 636 -46.02 29.07 20.25
CA VAL A 636 -44.74 28.50 19.77
C VAL A 636 -44.89 27.01 19.38
N ALA A 637 -46.07 26.42 19.55
CA ALA A 637 -46.29 24.98 19.37
C ALA A 637 -46.40 24.51 17.90
N LEU A 638 -46.47 25.42 16.92
CA LEU A 638 -46.82 25.07 15.53
C LEU A 638 -45.66 24.70 14.59
N LYS A 639 -44.52 24.25 15.12
CA LYS A 639 -43.51 23.54 14.31
C LYS A 639 -42.79 22.46 15.11
N ARG A 640 -43.55 21.60 15.80
CA ARG A 640 -42.98 20.43 16.49
C ARG A 640 -42.98 19.21 15.55
N ASN A 641 -41.79 18.71 15.25
CA ASN A 641 -41.54 17.40 14.65
C ASN A 641 -41.45 16.36 15.81
N PRO A 642 -42.12 15.19 15.78
CA PRO A 642 -42.24 14.29 16.94
C PRO A 642 -40.95 13.58 17.40
N LYS A 643 -39.77 13.94 16.88
CA LYS A 643 -38.50 13.24 17.12
C LYS A 643 -37.35 14.13 17.61
N GLY A 644 -37.61 15.35 18.09
CA GLY A 644 -36.59 16.18 18.74
C GLY A 644 -35.37 16.54 17.89
N ARG A 645 -35.43 16.38 16.55
CA ARG A 645 -34.28 16.59 15.67
C ARG A 645 -34.41 17.91 14.91
N ARG A 646 -33.59 18.88 15.29
CA ARG A 646 -33.54 20.24 14.70
C ARG A 646 -33.01 20.18 13.25
N ASN A 647 -33.48 21.10 12.40
CA ASN A 647 -33.28 21.04 10.95
C ASN A 647 -32.49 22.22 10.35
N SER A 648 -32.00 23.17 11.15
CA SER A 648 -31.19 24.32 10.66
C SER A 648 -29.75 24.23 11.16
N LEU A 649 -28.79 24.31 10.24
CA LEU A 649 -27.36 24.25 10.52
C LEU A 649 -26.86 25.50 11.27
N LEU A 650 -27.48 26.66 11.06
CA LEU A 650 -27.17 27.89 11.80
C LEU A 650 -27.64 27.82 13.25
N GLU A 651 -28.81 27.21 13.54
CA GLU A 651 -29.27 27.00 14.92
C GLU A 651 -28.36 26.01 15.66
N LEU A 652 -27.89 24.97 14.97
CA LEU A 652 -26.94 24.01 15.52
C LEU A 652 -25.57 24.64 15.81
N ALA A 653 -25.10 25.53 14.92
CA ALA A 653 -23.84 26.24 15.07
C ALA A 653 -23.90 27.34 16.14
N TYR A 654 -25.03 28.03 16.26
CA TYR A 654 -25.31 28.99 17.32
C TYR A 654 -25.30 28.31 18.70
N ASP A 655 -25.97 27.17 18.85
CA ASP A 655 -26.01 26.46 20.13
C ASP A 655 -24.65 25.80 20.47
N ALA A 656 -23.88 25.36 19.47
CA ALA A 656 -22.60 24.70 19.70
C ALA A 656 -21.43 25.68 19.98
N TYR A 657 -21.46 26.89 19.40
CA TYR A 657 -20.34 27.84 19.44
C TYR A 657 -20.75 29.30 19.67
N GLY A 658 -21.99 29.55 20.08
CA GLY A 658 -22.55 30.90 20.31
C GLY A 658 -22.60 31.76 19.04
N ASN A 659 -22.56 33.08 19.23
CA ASN A 659 -22.55 34.04 18.13
C ASN A 659 -21.44 33.77 17.10
N ILE A 660 -20.28 33.25 17.54
CA ILE A 660 -19.15 32.95 16.64
C ILE A 660 -19.49 31.82 15.67
N GLY A 661 -20.16 30.76 16.13
CA GLY A 661 -20.62 29.67 15.24
C GLY A 661 -21.66 30.14 14.24
N TYR A 662 -22.60 30.97 14.70
CA TYR A 662 -23.64 31.55 13.84
C TYR A 662 -23.04 32.46 12.76
N TYR A 663 -22.09 33.33 13.11
CA TYR A 663 -21.43 34.19 12.12
C TYR A 663 -20.48 33.41 11.21
N THR A 664 -19.75 32.41 11.71
CA THR A 664 -18.84 31.60 10.88
C THR A 664 -19.62 30.75 9.88
N VAL A 665 -20.67 30.06 10.34
CA VAL A 665 -21.56 29.29 9.44
C VAL A 665 -22.40 30.22 8.57
N GLY A 666 -22.78 31.40 9.06
CA GLY A 666 -23.48 32.44 8.28
C GLY A 666 -22.63 33.05 7.18
N ILE A 667 -21.32 33.26 7.41
CA ILE A 667 -20.36 33.71 6.38
C ILE A 667 -20.18 32.61 5.33
N PHE A 668 -19.97 31.36 5.74
CA PHE A 668 -19.88 30.24 4.79
C PHE A 668 -21.21 29.94 4.07
N SER A 669 -22.35 30.26 4.67
CA SER A 669 -23.66 30.08 4.03
C SER A 669 -23.98 31.22 3.04
N ASN A 670 -23.61 32.46 3.33
CA ASN A 670 -23.89 33.61 2.46
C ASN A 670 -22.83 33.84 1.38
N THR A 671 -21.56 33.50 1.60
CA THR A 671 -20.48 33.64 0.59
C THR A 671 -20.54 32.57 -0.51
N PHE A 672 -21.32 31.49 -0.32
CA PHE A 672 -21.52 30.43 -1.33
C PHE A 672 -22.86 30.54 -2.08
N CYS A 673 -23.65 31.58 -1.84
CA CYS A 673 -24.91 31.88 -2.55
C CYS A 673 -24.81 33.04 -3.57
N ILE A 674 -23.60 33.41 -3.99
CA ILE A 674 -23.31 34.17 -5.23
C ILE A 674 -22.25 33.38 -6.00
#